data_AF-A0A5B9W4C1-F1
#
_entry.id   AF-A0A5B9W4C1-F1
#
_cell.length_a   1.000
_cell.length_b   1.000
_cell.length_c   1.000
_cell.angle_alpha   90.00
_cell.angle_beta   90.00
_cell.angle_gamma   90.00
#
_symmetry.space_group_name_H-M   'P 1'
#
loop_
_entity.id
_entity.type
_entity.pdbx_description
1 polymer ?
#
loop_
_entity_poly.entity_id
_entity_poly.type
_entity_poly.pdbx_seq_one_letter_code
_entity_poly.pdbx_strand_id
1 'polypeptide(L)'
;MHHVKPHGDRGARARMLPALLGAWLLAGSAPTTGQEPRHAVAATGATVTPGGEGSVAASKAARPGRSPGEIARWNDRSTPRKMLETFFFAIYCYDLAPELIVNAIDCLDLKGLGQDVGEADAALMAHELSSIVSRQDVALYGVPDTRESSIATWTLVEKPGYHLALGRQADGRWRFDRETVLRIPSMRSEVARQQREVQAARMKMADGRTDPEATMRKFLVEVTLRDFSEAARCLDLRDVPIKLRATRGPEMARKLAFVIQRCGFFFPQEVVSDPDGWRYIWHSNHRGRIMLDRIRQPDGRDAWLFNRGTLHNLDALVEGFRDAPPDPRYAFLGVVVDAASLKAGERDAVPAPGGVPAHLASPRAALRTFLEGMDELDFDDARTGRILSCMALGEVPEADRASVGLRVAGKLDAVVQHLNPDLLSVSDSWDAEPQAFGKGSDFQVVISRQADGRWQFEPDTIARVPELFDRLSPQEKRRKDRESRFGSARQTLRTFLRAVARGDDETAAAALDLGAVPVRARSAIGPVLARKLKFVLDRTGPLHVQESPNEAEGPRYVYYRGPLGQISLEAAGEARKGDWLFTAETVSQVEPMFLAAISRKAAPARDPVTRASLGILARGAVPGWLQAPVLGLGLYQWIGLALVVPAAGAAGWLALRAFEACLRGAIRRSGFRLGDEFLRAKLRPLGWQLGLFLAAVLLEPLDLPVAAWGRALPVLKFAWIGLMAWTAIRLVDLGMALYANSDQLQHRRNLSDMVVPTGARFLKLAVLVVAASCEVYLVGNGEWVTRLLAGLGLVGLAASLAAQDTLKNFFGTLLLIGEHPFKIGDSIVVGGMEGTVESVGFRSTWIRTPDDSLITIPNSIIANASIDNRGARTTRRYKAVIGVDYDTPAHRLNALREALRAYAAAQPSILKDRVDIYVHALGGTAVELLVNVYFAVRSHAEEVEARDAFNREVLDQARRLDIRLAPERRTALVAHEPASPAAIPAPMGGLTRRVSDPEAAAEGARRRFDP
;
A
#
# COMPACT_ATOMS: atom_id res chain seq x y z
N MET A 1 -62.48 26.80 41.95
CA MET A 1 -62.11 28.10 42.54
C MET A 1 -61.90 29.08 41.39
N HIS A 2 -62.97 29.66 40.85
CA HIS A 2 -63.70 30.85 41.30
C HIS A 2 -62.99 32.18 40.99
N HIS A 3 -63.59 32.87 40.01
CA HIS A 3 -63.87 34.32 39.87
C HIS A 3 -62.69 35.30 39.95
N VAL A 4 -62.59 36.31 39.07
CA VAL A 4 -63.55 37.43 38.93
C VAL A 4 -63.48 38.08 37.52
N LYS A 5 -64.66 38.46 37.03
CA LYS A 5 -65.07 39.27 35.84
C LYS A 5 -65.32 40.75 36.32
N PRO A 6 -65.86 41.74 35.56
CA PRO A 6 -65.78 42.14 34.13
C PRO A 6 -65.76 43.71 33.91
N HIS A 7 -66.00 44.12 32.65
CA HIS A 7 -66.45 45.44 32.10
C HIS A 7 -65.39 46.52 31.77
N GLY A 8 -65.48 47.25 30.65
CA GLY A 8 -66.65 47.57 29.83
C GLY A 8 -66.41 47.67 28.32
N ASP A 9 -67.54 47.64 27.63
CA ASP A 9 -67.81 47.47 26.21
C ASP A 9 -68.34 48.79 25.62
N ARG A 10 -68.07 49.08 24.33
CA ARG A 10 -68.96 49.74 23.34
C ARG A 10 -68.20 50.22 22.10
N GLY A 11 -68.68 49.82 20.91
CA GLY A 11 -68.74 50.73 19.74
C GLY A 11 -68.21 50.24 18.39
N ALA A 12 -68.95 49.33 17.74
CA ALA A 12 -68.76 48.75 16.40
C ALA A 12 -68.53 49.69 15.19
N ARG A 13 -67.77 49.25 14.16
CA ARG A 13 -68.28 48.68 12.87
C ARG A 13 -67.18 48.40 11.81
N ALA A 14 -67.20 47.15 11.28
CA ALA A 14 -66.83 46.65 9.93
C ALA A 14 -65.37 46.85 9.41
N ARG A 15 -64.64 45.88 8.81
CA ARG A 15 -64.94 44.61 8.09
C ARG A 15 -63.72 43.66 8.15
N MET A 16 -63.98 42.38 7.85
CA MET A 16 -63.19 41.14 8.04
C MET A 16 -61.79 41.01 7.35
N LEU A 17 -60.85 40.40 8.10
CA LEU A 17 -59.66 39.58 7.72
C LEU A 17 -60.08 38.20 7.15
N PRO A 18 -59.22 37.19 6.81
CA PRO A 18 -57.73 37.07 6.71
C PRO A 18 -57.22 36.33 5.42
N ALA A 19 -55.92 36.31 5.08
CA ALA A 19 -54.91 35.21 5.21
C ALA A 19 -55.37 33.81 4.67
N LEU A 20 -54.66 33.01 3.84
CA LEU A 20 -53.27 32.53 3.82
C LEU A 20 -53.04 31.64 2.56
N LEU A 21 -51.78 31.58 2.07
CA LEU A 21 -51.03 30.42 1.51
C LEU A 21 -51.69 29.29 0.68
N GLY A 22 -51.07 28.96 -0.48
CA GLY A 22 -50.70 27.57 -0.81
C GLY A 22 -51.11 26.95 -2.18
N ALA A 23 -50.11 26.75 -3.05
CA ALA A 23 -49.77 25.50 -3.77
C ALA A 23 -50.79 24.62 -4.58
N TRP A 24 -50.34 24.27 -5.80
CA TRP A 24 -50.28 22.92 -6.45
C TRP A 24 -51.30 22.44 -7.53
N LEU A 25 -50.74 21.63 -8.44
CA LEU A 25 -51.28 20.93 -9.62
C LEU A 25 -52.31 19.81 -9.32
N LEU A 26 -53.29 19.59 -10.22
CA LEU A 26 -53.56 18.35 -11.00
C LEU A 26 -55.04 18.24 -11.48
N ALA A 27 -55.23 17.44 -12.54
CA ALA A 27 -56.43 17.27 -13.36
C ALA A 27 -57.61 16.52 -12.72
N GLY A 28 -58.81 16.75 -13.25
CA GLY A 28 -59.84 15.71 -13.42
C GLY A 28 -61.29 16.10 -13.11
N SER A 29 -62.14 15.94 -14.12
CA SER A 29 -63.61 15.78 -14.13
C SER A 29 -64.50 17.02 -14.38
N ALA A 30 -65.27 16.94 -15.47
CA ALA A 30 -66.45 17.75 -15.80
C ALA A 30 -67.69 17.24 -15.01
N PRO A 31 -68.91 17.79 -15.15
CA PRO A 31 -69.32 19.03 -15.84
C PRO A 31 -70.18 19.95 -14.94
N THR A 32 -70.46 21.17 -15.40
CA THR A 32 -71.83 21.72 -15.61
C THR A 32 -71.83 23.26 -15.67
N THR A 33 -72.27 23.74 -16.83
CA THR A 33 -73.14 24.92 -17.07
C THR A 33 -73.01 26.19 -16.22
N GLY A 34 -72.85 27.31 -16.92
CA GLY A 34 -73.68 28.48 -16.63
C GLY A 34 -72.96 29.83 -16.64
N GLN A 35 -73.04 30.50 -17.79
CA GLN A 35 -73.30 31.94 -17.91
C GLN A 35 -72.34 32.94 -17.21
N GLU A 36 -71.45 33.50 -18.04
CA GLU A 36 -71.41 34.93 -18.41
C GLU A 36 -72.51 35.86 -17.83
N PRO A 37 -72.36 37.22 -17.83
CA PRO A 37 -71.16 38.04 -18.11
C PRO A 37 -71.12 39.41 -17.35
N ARG A 38 -70.22 40.28 -17.83
CA ARG A 38 -70.40 41.74 -18.08
C ARG A 38 -69.86 42.79 -17.07
N HIS A 39 -68.99 43.63 -17.66
CA HIS A 39 -68.99 45.11 -17.69
C HIS A 39 -68.81 45.86 -16.36
N ALA A 40 -68.24 47.06 -16.27
CA ALA A 40 -67.58 48.02 -17.16
C ALA A 40 -67.13 49.16 -16.21
N VAL A 41 -65.92 49.72 -16.37
CA VAL A 41 -65.67 51.09 -16.89
C VAL A 41 -65.77 52.24 -15.87
N ALA A 42 -64.79 53.15 -16.05
CA ALA A 42 -64.72 54.57 -15.69
C ALA A 42 -64.32 54.91 -14.24
N ALA A 43 -63.15 55.51 -14.01
CA ALA A 43 -62.78 56.93 -14.28
C ALA A 43 -63.43 57.86 -13.24
N THR A 44 -62.78 58.84 -12.62
CA THR A 44 -61.95 59.92 -13.15
C THR A 44 -61.44 60.76 -11.97
N GLY A 45 -60.22 61.34 -12.12
CA GLY A 45 -59.84 62.71 -11.71
C GLY A 45 -59.85 63.08 -10.22
N ALA A 46 -59.10 64.07 -9.73
CA ALA A 46 -58.07 64.94 -10.27
C ALA A 46 -57.51 65.76 -9.08
N THR A 47 -56.21 66.12 -9.09
CA THR A 47 -55.63 67.45 -8.78
C THR A 47 -55.94 68.15 -7.42
N VAL A 48 -55.05 68.85 -6.67
CA VAL A 48 -53.71 69.41 -6.92
C VAL A 48 -53.18 70.07 -5.61
N THR A 49 -51.94 69.75 -5.20
CA THR A 49 -50.85 70.61 -4.62
C THR A 49 -50.97 71.32 -3.24
N PRO A 50 -49.87 71.88 -2.67
CA PRO A 50 -48.52 71.32 -2.46
C PRO A 50 -47.83 71.71 -1.12
N GLY A 51 -46.71 71.05 -0.82
CA GLY A 51 -45.59 71.55 0.01
C GLY A 51 -45.42 70.84 1.36
N GLY A 52 -44.28 70.24 1.73
CA GLY A 52 -43.02 69.99 1.06
C GLY A 52 -42.18 69.10 1.99
N GLU A 53 -41.62 68.00 1.47
CA GLU A 53 -40.60 67.20 2.14
C GLU A 53 -39.58 66.73 1.11
N GLY A 54 -38.31 66.99 1.41
CA GLY A 54 -37.18 66.64 0.58
C GLY A 54 -36.73 65.20 0.75
N SER A 55 -36.42 64.60 -0.39
CA SER A 55 -35.28 63.70 -0.61
C SER A 55 -35.29 62.31 0.04
N VAL A 56 -36.01 61.36 -0.59
CA VAL A 56 -35.46 60.03 -0.95
C VAL A 56 -36.02 59.63 -2.33
N ALA A 57 -35.45 60.22 -3.38
CA ALA A 57 -35.67 59.77 -4.76
C ALA A 57 -34.33 59.84 -5.53
N ALA A 58 -33.61 58.72 -5.54
CA ALA A 58 -32.54 58.40 -6.48
C ALA A 58 -32.31 56.88 -6.37
N SER A 59 -32.19 56.05 -7.39
CA SER A 59 -32.27 56.23 -8.84
C SER A 59 -32.42 54.81 -9.40
N LYS A 60 -33.54 54.47 -10.04
CA LYS A 60 -33.55 53.38 -11.05
C LYS A 60 -33.06 54.02 -12.36
N ALA A 61 -31.75 54.22 -12.46
CA ALA A 61 -31.14 54.62 -13.72
C ALA A 61 -31.19 53.41 -14.67
N ALA A 62 -31.94 53.52 -15.77
CA ALA A 62 -31.83 52.61 -16.89
C ALA A 62 -30.38 52.65 -17.39
N ARG A 63 -29.66 51.52 -17.27
CA ARG A 63 -28.31 51.38 -17.82
C ARG A 63 -28.41 51.41 -19.36
N PRO A 64 -27.49 52.08 -20.08
CA PRO A 64 -27.49 52.09 -21.54
C PRO A 64 -27.28 50.66 -22.08
N GLY A 65 -27.95 50.34 -23.20
CA GLY A 65 -27.78 49.07 -23.91
C GLY A 65 -26.32 48.85 -24.30
N ARG A 66 -25.79 47.67 -23.97
CA ARG A 66 -24.37 47.33 -24.15
C ARG A 66 -24.06 46.97 -25.60
N SER A 67 -22.82 47.20 -26.05
CA SER A 67 -22.44 46.94 -27.44
C SER A 67 -22.39 45.43 -27.75
N PRO A 68 -22.70 45.00 -28.99
CA PRO A 68 -22.58 43.59 -29.39
C PRO A 68 -21.18 43.00 -29.20
N GLY A 69 -20.13 43.83 -29.31
CA GLY A 69 -18.74 43.42 -29.07
C GLY A 69 -18.44 43.12 -27.60
N GLU A 70 -19.08 43.82 -26.66
CA GLU A 70 -18.96 43.55 -25.22
C GLU A 70 -19.72 42.29 -24.79
N ILE A 71 -20.84 41.99 -25.45
CA ILE A 71 -21.61 40.75 -25.22
C ILE A 71 -20.85 39.54 -25.76
N ALA A 72 -20.26 39.66 -26.96
CA ALA A 72 -19.49 38.59 -27.59
C ALA A 72 -18.16 38.28 -26.87
N ARG A 73 -17.60 39.26 -26.14
CA ARG A 73 -16.35 39.10 -25.37
C ARG A 73 -16.41 37.96 -24.34
N TRP A 74 -17.60 37.66 -23.83
CA TRP A 74 -17.81 36.65 -22.79
C TRP A 74 -18.29 35.30 -23.34
N ASN A 75 -18.35 35.13 -24.67
CA ASN A 75 -18.80 33.92 -25.34
C ASN A 75 -17.61 33.04 -25.77
N ASP A 76 -16.81 32.59 -24.80
CA ASP A 76 -15.67 31.69 -25.06
C ASP A 76 -16.11 30.24 -24.85
N ARG A 77 -16.20 29.49 -25.95
CA ARG A 77 -16.54 28.07 -25.96
C ARG A 77 -15.39 27.21 -26.51
N SER A 78 -14.16 27.71 -26.41
CA SER A 78 -12.97 27.04 -26.97
C SER A 78 -12.55 25.80 -26.19
N THR A 79 -12.88 25.73 -24.90
CA THR A 79 -12.66 24.57 -24.03
C THR A 79 -13.96 24.20 -23.31
N PRO A 80 -14.12 22.94 -22.85
CA PRO A 80 -15.29 22.54 -22.07
C PRO A 80 -15.48 23.40 -20.81
N ARG A 81 -14.39 23.79 -20.13
CA ARG A 81 -14.43 24.70 -18.97
C ARG A 81 -14.92 26.10 -19.36
N LYS A 82 -14.35 26.70 -20.41
CA LYS A 82 -14.75 28.05 -20.85
C LYS A 82 -16.21 28.10 -21.28
N MET A 83 -16.72 27.02 -21.90
CA MET A 83 -18.12 26.88 -22.25
C MET A 83 -19.04 26.92 -21.01
N LEU A 84 -18.70 26.15 -19.97
CA LEU A 84 -19.48 26.17 -18.72
C LEU A 84 -19.36 27.51 -17.98
N GLU A 85 -18.17 28.12 -17.92
CA GLU A 85 -17.99 29.47 -17.39
C GLU A 85 -18.88 30.49 -18.13
N THR A 86 -18.93 30.40 -19.46
CA THR A 86 -19.79 31.23 -20.32
C THR A 86 -21.27 31.01 -20.01
N PHE A 87 -21.69 29.74 -19.94
CA PHE A 87 -23.08 29.35 -19.66
C PHE A 87 -23.56 29.84 -18.30
N PHE A 88 -22.78 29.58 -17.24
CA PHE A 88 -23.16 30.01 -15.88
C PHE A 88 -23.08 31.51 -15.70
N PHE A 89 -22.08 32.18 -16.29
CA PHE A 89 -21.98 33.63 -16.21
C PHE A 89 -23.17 34.31 -16.89
N ALA A 90 -23.56 33.83 -18.07
CA ALA A 90 -24.70 34.35 -18.82
C ALA A 90 -26.03 34.19 -18.06
N ILE A 91 -26.26 33.03 -17.43
CA ILE A 91 -27.47 32.78 -16.65
C ILE A 91 -27.47 33.55 -15.33
N TYR A 92 -26.34 33.58 -14.63
CA TYR A 92 -26.19 34.33 -13.38
C TYR A 92 -26.46 35.83 -13.57
N CYS A 93 -26.04 36.38 -14.71
CA CYS A 93 -26.22 37.79 -15.02
C CYS A 93 -27.59 38.10 -15.64
N TYR A 94 -28.48 37.14 -15.86
CA TYR A 94 -29.74 37.35 -16.59
C TYR A 94 -30.57 38.51 -16.01
N ASP A 95 -30.71 38.58 -14.69
CA ASP A 95 -31.47 39.65 -14.01
C ASP A 95 -30.80 41.03 -14.09
N LEU A 96 -29.47 41.06 -14.25
CA LEU A 96 -28.64 42.27 -14.26
C LEU A 96 -28.23 42.73 -15.67
N ALA A 97 -28.30 41.82 -16.64
CA ALA A 97 -27.80 41.91 -18.00
C ALA A 97 -28.55 40.91 -18.91
N PRO A 98 -29.85 41.16 -19.21
CA PRO A 98 -30.67 40.21 -19.98
C PRO A 98 -30.08 39.89 -21.35
N GLU A 99 -29.28 40.81 -21.93
CA GLU A 99 -28.68 40.63 -23.24
C GLU A 99 -27.61 39.52 -23.29
N LEU A 100 -27.11 39.05 -22.14
CA LEU A 100 -26.17 37.93 -22.07
C LEU A 100 -26.83 36.56 -22.26
N ILE A 101 -28.16 36.45 -22.22
CA ILE A 101 -28.88 35.17 -22.36
C ILE A 101 -28.55 34.46 -23.68
N VAL A 102 -28.27 35.23 -24.74
CA VAL A 102 -27.84 34.72 -26.05
C VAL A 102 -26.59 33.85 -25.93
N ASN A 103 -25.65 34.20 -25.04
CA ASN A 103 -24.45 33.39 -24.80
C ASN A 103 -24.77 32.05 -24.11
N ALA A 104 -25.81 32.00 -23.25
CA ALA A 104 -26.26 30.75 -22.63
C ALA A 104 -26.99 29.85 -23.62
N ILE A 105 -27.83 30.44 -24.49
CA ILE A 105 -28.51 29.73 -25.59
C ILE A 105 -27.48 29.11 -26.54
N ASP A 106 -26.43 29.86 -26.86
CA ASP A 106 -25.31 29.42 -27.69
C ASP A 106 -24.56 28.20 -27.13
N CYS A 107 -24.63 27.96 -25.82
CA CYS A 107 -24.03 26.79 -25.17
C CYS A 107 -24.89 25.53 -25.31
N LEU A 108 -26.11 25.60 -25.88
CA LEU A 108 -26.99 24.46 -26.08
C LEU A 108 -26.90 23.94 -27.54
N ASP A 109 -26.89 22.62 -27.72
CA ASP A 109 -27.09 22.01 -29.05
C ASP A 109 -28.59 21.86 -29.36
N LEU A 110 -29.16 22.88 -29.99
CA LEU A 110 -30.57 22.95 -30.35
C LEU A 110 -30.91 22.30 -31.71
N LYS A 111 -29.93 21.73 -32.42
CA LYS A 111 -30.14 21.20 -33.78
C LYS A 111 -31.04 19.96 -33.76
N GLY A 112 -32.16 20.02 -34.50
CA GLY A 112 -33.06 18.87 -34.70
C GLY A 112 -34.07 18.62 -33.59
N LEU A 113 -34.43 19.66 -32.81
CA LEU A 113 -35.52 19.66 -31.82
C LEU A 113 -36.92 19.99 -32.41
N GLY A 114 -37.04 20.19 -33.73
CA GLY A 114 -38.26 20.66 -34.41
C GLY A 114 -38.08 22.08 -34.97
N GLN A 115 -39.01 22.56 -35.83
CA GLN A 115 -38.94 23.92 -36.38
C GLN A 115 -39.24 24.96 -35.30
N ASP A 116 -38.30 25.89 -35.14
CA ASP A 116 -38.33 27.14 -34.36
C ASP A 116 -38.59 27.00 -32.85
N VAL A 117 -37.60 26.43 -32.12
CA VAL A 117 -37.47 26.73 -30.68
C VAL A 117 -37.23 28.24 -30.56
N GLY A 118 -38.24 28.98 -30.08
CA GLY A 118 -38.14 30.42 -29.88
C GLY A 118 -37.06 30.76 -28.87
N GLU A 119 -36.51 31.98 -28.95
CA GLU A 119 -35.46 32.45 -28.03
C GLU A 119 -35.89 32.35 -26.56
N ALA A 120 -37.18 32.56 -26.27
CA ALA A 120 -37.77 32.40 -24.95
C ALA A 120 -37.76 30.95 -24.44
N ASP A 121 -38.04 29.97 -25.31
CA ASP A 121 -38.04 28.55 -24.95
C ASP A 121 -36.62 28.03 -24.75
N ALA A 122 -35.68 28.48 -25.59
CA ALA A 122 -34.26 28.17 -25.45
C ALA A 122 -33.67 28.79 -24.16
N ALA A 123 -34.06 30.02 -23.81
CA ALA A 123 -33.70 30.65 -22.55
C ALA A 123 -34.26 29.87 -21.35
N LEU A 124 -35.50 29.39 -21.42
CA LEU A 124 -36.11 28.55 -20.39
C LEU A 124 -35.35 27.22 -20.23
N MET A 125 -35.00 26.55 -21.33
CA MET A 125 -34.18 25.33 -21.31
C MET A 125 -32.80 25.58 -20.70
N ALA A 126 -32.15 26.70 -21.04
CA ALA A 126 -30.87 27.08 -20.44
C ALA A 126 -31.01 27.28 -18.91
N HIS A 127 -32.08 27.94 -18.48
CA HIS A 127 -32.35 28.20 -17.07
C HIS A 127 -32.68 26.92 -16.28
N GLU A 128 -33.46 26.00 -16.87
CA GLU A 128 -33.74 24.68 -16.30
C GLU A 128 -32.47 23.83 -16.20
N LEU A 129 -31.65 23.83 -17.25
CA LEU A 129 -30.39 23.10 -17.28
C LEU A 129 -29.40 23.64 -16.24
N SER A 130 -29.29 24.96 -16.06
CA SER A 130 -28.46 25.54 -14.99
C SER A 130 -28.91 25.10 -13.60
N SER A 131 -30.22 25.05 -13.34
CA SER A 131 -30.77 24.52 -12.09
C SER A 131 -30.43 23.04 -11.87
N ILE A 132 -30.45 22.24 -12.93
CA ILE A 132 -30.07 20.82 -12.89
C ILE A 132 -28.58 20.66 -12.61
N VAL A 133 -27.71 21.38 -13.34
CA VAL A 133 -26.24 21.26 -13.20
C VAL A 133 -25.78 21.76 -11.84
N SER A 134 -26.38 22.85 -11.34
CA SER A 134 -26.04 23.41 -10.02
C SER A 134 -26.28 22.43 -8.86
N ARG A 135 -27.11 21.40 -9.04
CA ARG A 135 -27.41 20.39 -8.02
C ARG A 135 -26.56 19.14 -8.07
N GLN A 136 -25.74 18.99 -9.10
CA GLN A 136 -24.89 17.80 -9.26
C GLN A 136 -23.46 18.03 -8.75
N ASP A 137 -23.22 19.13 -8.01
CA ASP A 137 -21.91 19.53 -7.49
C ASP A 137 -20.80 19.48 -8.56
N VAL A 138 -21.12 19.94 -9.76
CA VAL A 138 -20.18 19.92 -10.89
C VAL A 138 -19.07 20.95 -10.65
N ALA A 139 -17.92 20.46 -10.19
CA ALA A 139 -16.74 21.29 -9.99
C ALA A 139 -16.15 21.75 -11.35
N LEU A 140 -16.34 23.03 -11.69
CA LEU A 140 -15.81 23.66 -12.91
C LEU A 140 -14.30 23.46 -13.11
N TYR A 141 -13.53 23.39 -12.02
CA TYR A 141 -12.08 23.14 -12.05
C TYR A 141 -11.70 21.73 -12.50
N GLY A 142 -12.56 20.73 -12.28
CA GLY A 142 -12.35 19.35 -12.74
C GLY A 142 -12.60 19.17 -14.25
N VAL A 143 -13.18 20.19 -14.89
CA VAL A 143 -13.46 20.19 -16.32
C VAL A 143 -12.20 20.61 -17.09
N PRO A 144 -11.81 19.89 -18.16
CA PRO A 144 -10.62 20.23 -18.96
C PRO A 144 -10.66 21.66 -19.52
N ASP A 145 -9.54 22.36 -19.40
CA ASP A 145 -9.31 23.69 -19.99
C ASP A 145 -8.22 23.64 -21.06
N THR A 146 -8.21 22.55 -21.84
CA THR A 146 -7.27 22.37 -22.95
C THR A 146 -8.02 22.49 -24.28
N ARG A 147 -7.46 23.28 -25.20
CA ARG A 147 -7.93 23.33 -26.60
C ARG A 147 -7.56 22.07 -27.38
N GLU A 148 -6.54 21.36 -26.88
CA GLU A 148 -6.13 20.05 -27.37
C GLU A 148 -6.88 18.95 -26.61
N SER A 149 -7.71 18.21 -27.33
CA SER A 149 -7.98 16.81 -27.02
C SER A 149 -8.68 16.13 -28.20
N SER A 150 -8.33 14.87 -28.42
CA SER A 150 -9.00 13.88 -29.27
C SER A 150 -10.39 13.48 -28.77
N ILE A 151 -10.98 14.29 -27.88
CA ILE A 151 -12.20 14.02 -27.15
C ILE A 151 -13.32 14.80 -27.84
N ALA A 152 -14.25 14.07 -28.46
CA ALA A 152 -15.42 14.65 -29.10
C ALA A 152 -16.56 14.91 -28.10
N THR A 153 -16.60 14.18 -27.00
CA THR A 153 -17.63 14.27 -25.96
C THR A 153 -17.04 14.15 -24.55
N TRP A 154 -17.55 14.94 -23.61
CA TRP A 154 -17.13 14.93 -22.21
C TRP A 154 -18.35 14.79 -21.29
N THR A 155 -18.46 13.66 -20.59
CA THR A 155 -19.57 13.40 -19.67
C THR A 155 -19.28 14.05 -18.31
N LEU A 156 -20.15 14.97 -17.90
CA LEU A 156 -20.12 15.66 -16.60
C LEU A 156 -20.71 14.77 -15.49
N VAL A 157 -21.85 14.11 -15.76
CA VAL A 157 -22.54 13.24 -14.81
C VAL A 157 -23.26 12.13 -15.56
N GLU A 158 -23.02 10.89 -15.16
CA GLU A 158 -23.71 9.70 -15.68
C GLU A 158 -24.21 8.86 -14.52
N LYS A 159 -25.52 8.92 -14.26
CA LYS A 159 -26.23 8.17 -13.21
C LYS A 159 -27.58 7.69 -13.75
N PRO A 160 -28.21 6.65 -13.18
CA PRO A 160 -29.56 6.26 -13.56
C PRO A 160 -30.52 7.47 -13.42
N GLY A 161 -31.02 7.98 -14.55
CA GLY A 161 -31.89 9.17 -14.60
C GLY A 161 -31.20 10.52 -14.87
N TYR A 162 -29.86 10.60 -14.88
CA TYR A 162 -29.09 11.80 -15.21
C TYR A 162 -28.05 11.53 -16.29
N HIS A 163 -28.12 12.30 -17.39
CA HIS A 163 -27.10 12.33 -18.44
C HIS A 163 -26.77 13.80 -18.71
N LEU A 164 -25.56 14.20 -18.30
CA LEU A 164 -25.01 15.52 -18.54
C LEU A 164 -23.70 15.33 -19.27
N ALA A 165 -23.64 15.74 -20.53
CA ALA A 165 -22.45 15.64 -21.36
C ALA A 165 -22.30 16.85 -22.28
N LEU A 166 -21.05 17.14 -22.64
CA LEU A 166 -20.65 18.21 -23.53
C LEU A 166 -20.14 17.59 -24.83
N GLY A 167 -20.57 18.12 -25.97
CA GLY A 167 -20.10 17.71 -27.29
C GLY A 167 -19.33 18.83 -27.96
N ARG A 168 -18.25 18.48 -28.67
CA ARG A 168 -17.57 19.39 -29.59
C ARG A 168 -18.28 19.36 -30.93
N GLN A 169 -18.73 20.53 -31.37
CA GLN A 169 -19.51 20.71 -32.59
C GLN A 169 -18.60 20.90 -33.81
N ALA A 170 -19.18 20.82 -35.02
CA ALA A 170 -18.46 20.97 -36.29
C ALA A 170 -17.81 22.36 -36.48
N ASP A 171 -18.26 23.37 -35.74
CA ASP A 171 -17.68 24.72 -35.69
C ASP A 171 -16.45 24.81 -34.74
N GLY A 172 -16.06 23.69 -34.14
CA GLY A 172 -14.94 23.58 -33.21
C GLY A 172 -15.24 24.06 -31.78
N ARG A 173 -16.47 24.52 -31.50
CA ARG A 173 -16.91 25.02 -30.18
C ARG A 173 -17.60 23.93 -29.38
N TRP A 174 -17.50 24.02 -28.05
CA TRP A 174 -18.19 23.11 -27.14
C TRP A 174 -19.62 23.58 -26.85
N ARG A 175 -20.55 22.62 -26.73
CA ARG A 175 -21.95 22.83 -26.32
C ARG A 175 -22.42 21.65 -25.48
N PHE A 176 -23.48 21.82 -24.69
CA PHE A 176 -24.20 20.68 -24.12
C PHE A 176 -24.71 19.78 -25.25
N ASP A 177 -24.47 18.48 -25.13
CA ASP A 177 -24.83 17.53 -26.18
C ASP A 177 -26.35 17.42 -26.32
N ARG A 178 -26.78 16.93 -27.48
CA ARG A 178 -28.20 16.80 -27.80
C ARG A 178 -28.96 15.91 -26.80
N GLU A 179 -28.32 14.85 -26.32
CA GLU A 179 -28.94 13.92 -25.39
C GLU A 179 -29.21 14.58 -24.02
N THR A 180 -28.30 15.45 -23.56
CA THR A 180 -28.49 16.26 -22.36
C THR A 180 -29.69 17.20 -22.51
N VAL A 181 -29.78 17.92 -23.64
CA VAL A 181 -30.88 18.88 -23.88
C VAL A 181 -32.24 18.17 -23.93
N LEU A 182 -32.32 16.99 -24.58
CA LEU A 182 -33.55 16.20 -24.66
C LEU A 182 -33.99 15.62 -23.31
N ARG A 183 -33.06 15.36 -22.40
CA ARG A 183 -33.34 14.78 -21.06
C ARG A 183 -33.60 15.84 -19.98
N ILE A 184 -33.60 17.13 -20.30
CA ILE A 184 -33.94 18.21 -19.35
C ILE A 184 -35.28 17.93 -18.63
N PRO A 185 -36.38 17.53 -19.31
CA PRO A 185 -37.65 17.28 -18.63
C PRO A 185 -37.63 16.12 -17.62
N SER A 186 -36.89 15.04 -17.88
CA SER A 186 -36.78 13.89 -16.96
C SER A 186 -35.84 14.19 -15.80
N MET A 187 -34.73 14.90 -16.06
CA MET A 187 -33.84 15.41 -15.01
C MET A 187 -34.59 16.39 -14.08
N ARG A 188 -35.52 17.20 -14.61
CA ARG A 188 -36.34 18.13 -13.83
C ARG A 188 -37.21 17.44 -12.78
N SER A 189 -37.85 16.32 -13.12
CA SER A 189 -38.67 15.58 -12.15
C SER A 189 -37.85 15.00 -11.00
N GLU A 190 -36.63 14.57 -11.28
CA GLU A 190 -35.71 14.01 -10.29
C GLU A 190 -35.14 15.11 -9.38
N VAL A 191 -34.78 16.25 -9.97
CA VAL A 191 -34.38 17.48 -9.27
C VAL A 191 -35.51 18.04 -8.39
N ALA A 192 -36.78 17.92 -8.80
CA ALA A 192 -37.94 18.32 -8.00
C ALA A 192 -38.20 17.38 -6.79
N ARG A 193 -37.72 16.14 -6.83
CA ARG A 193 -37.73 15.22 -5.68
C ARG A 193 -36.69 15.65 -4.64
N GLN A 194 -35.46 15.89 -5.08
CA GLN A 194 -34.37 16.42 -4.23
C GLN A 194 -34.70 17.80 -3.64
N GLN A 195 -35.44 18.65 -4.38
CA GLN A 195 -35.94 19.92 -3.87
C GLN A 195 -36.74 19.76 -2.59
N ARG A 196 -37.67 18.80 -2.54
CA ARG A 196 -38.56 18.63 -1.39
C ARG A 196 -37.81 18.26 -0.11
N GLU A 197 -36.76 17.45 -0.22
CA GLU A 197 -35.91 17.06 0.91
C GLU A 197 -35.09 18.24 1.43
N VAL A 198 -34.44 19.00 0.53
CA VAL A 198 -33.67 20.19 0.90
C VAL A 198 -34.57 21.32 1.40
N GLN A 199 -35.77 21.51 0.84
CA GLN A 199 -36.71 22.54 1.29
C GLN A 199 -37.21 22.28 2.71
N ALA A 200 -37.42 21.02 3.10
CA ALA A 200 -37.74 20.65 4.47
C ALA A 200 -36.60 20.99 5.46
N ALA A 201 -35.34 20.86 5.04
CA ALA A 201 -34.18 21.32 5.81
C ALA A 201 -34.09 22.86 5.89
N ARG A 202 -34.33 23.54 4.75
CA ARG A 202 -34.31 25.02 4.64
C ARG A 202 -35.35 25.71 5.51
N MET A 203 -36.53 25.11 5.73
CA MET A 203 -37.58 25.66 6.61
C MET A 203 -37.16 25.76 8.09
N LYS A 204 -36.09 25.07 8.51
CA LYS A 204 -35.55 25.12 9.89
C LYS A 204 -34.46 26.19 10.07
N MET A 205 -34.09 26.93 9.03
CA MET A 205 -32.94 27.83 9.00
C MET A 205 -33.34 29.29 8.73
N ALA A 206 -32.43 30.22 9.01
CA ALA A 206 -32.67 31.63 8.81
C ALA A 206 -32.72 32.01 7.31
N ASP A 207 -33.62 32.93 6.95
CA ASP A 207 -33.95 33.22 5.56
C ASP A 207 -32.74 33.68 4.71
N GLY A 208 -32.53 32.98 3.59
CA GLY A 208 -31.43 33.19 2.64
C GLY A 208 -30.02 32.84 3.12
N ARG A 209 -29.84 32.22 4.30
CA ARG A 209 -28.54 31.78 4.87
C ARG A 209 -28.56 30.30 5.25
N THR A 210 -29.11 29.50 4.35
CA THR A 210 -29.42 28.07 4.57
C THR A 210 -28.24 27.14 4.34
N ASP A 211 -27.32 27.54 3.47
CA ASP A 211 -26.16 26.76 3.06
C ASP A 211 -25.02 27.74 2.67
N PRO A 212 -23.77 27.26 2.52
CA PRO A 212 -22.63 28.12 2.15
C PRO A 212 -22.87 28.87 0.83
N GLU A 213 -23.47 28.19 -0.15
CA GLU A 213 -23.81 28.75 -1.46
C GLU A 213 -24.81 29.92 -1.32
N ALA A 214 -25.91 29.70 -0.61
CA ALA A 214 -26.95 30.70 -0.37
C ALA A 214 -26.42 31.92 0.38
N THR A 215 -25.55 31.71 1.37
CA THR A 215 -24.94 32.78 2.15
C THR A 215 -24.00 33.63 1.31
N MET A 216 -23.14 32.99 0.51
CA MET A 216 -22.22 33.68 -0.40
C MET A 216 -22.99 34.43 -1.50
N ARG A 217 -24.02 33.80 -2.08
CA ARG A 217 -24.90 34.42 -3.07
C ARG A 217 -25.60 35.64 -2.49
N LYS A 218 -26.20 35.52 -1.30
CA LYS A 218 -26.86 36.63 -0.60
C LYS A 218 -25.89 37.78 -0.35
N PHE A 219 -24.71 37.49 0.20
CA PHE A 219 -23.68 38.51 0.42
C PHE A 219 -23.30 39.27 -0.87
N LEU A 220 -23.06 38.56 -1.97
CA LEU A 220 -22.68 39.19 -3.24
C LEU A 220 -23.81 39.97 -3.91
N VAL A 221 -25.06 39.53 -3.75
CA VAL A 221 -26.24 40.30 -4.19
C VAL A 221 -26.33 41.62 -3.44
N GLU A 222 -26.20 41.61 -2.11
CA GLU A 222 -26.23 42.86 -1.31
C GLU A 222 -25.05 43.79 -1.65
N VAL A 223 -23.86 43.24 -1.89
CA VAL A 223 -22.70 44.00 -2.40
C VAL A 223 -22.99 44.63 -3.76
N THR A 224 -23.68 43.90 -4.65
CA THR A 224 -24.11 44.40 -5.98
C THR A 224 -25.11 45.54 -5.86
N LEU A 225 -26.00 45.48 -4.88
CA LEU A 225 -26.95 46.54 -4.53
C LEU A 225 -26.32 47.71 -3.76
N ARG A 226 -25.02 47.60 -3.39
CA ARG A 226 -24.28 48.53 -2.53
C ARG A 226 -24.85 48.67 -1.11
N ASP A 227 -25.65 47.70 -0.65
CA ASP A 227 -26.18 47.63 0.71
C ASP A 227 -25.25 46.81 1.62
N PHE A 228 -24.20 47.47 2.12
CA PHE A 228 -23.23 46.82 3.00
C PHE A 228 -23.78 46.53 4.41
N SER A 229 -24.93 47.12 4.77
CA SER A 229 -25.58 46.87 6.06
C SER A 229 -26.29 45.53 6.06
N GLU A 230 -26.98 45.19 4.97
CA GLU A 230 -27.56 43.85 4.79
C GLU A 230 -26.48 42.81 4.50
N ALA A 231 -25.42 43.16 3.75
CA ALA A 231 -24.27 42.27 3.54
C ALA A 231 -23.60 41.88 4.88
N ALA A 232 -23.53 42.81 5.85
CA ALA A 232 -22.98 42.56 7.19
C ALA A 232 -23.74 41.48 7.97
N ARG A 233 -25.02 41.20 7.64
CA ARG A 233 -25.80 40.11 8.26
C ARG A 233 -25.36 38.71 7.84
N CYS A 234 -24.54 38.60 6.81
CA CYS A 234 -23.90 37.35 6.43
C CYS A 234 -22.60 37.10 7.21
N LEU A 235 -22.17 38.03 8.05
CA LEU A 235 -20.93 37.96 8.84
C LEU A 235 -21.22 37.54 10.28
N ASP A 236 -20.36 36.72 10.88
CA ASP A 236 -20.42 36.42 12.31
C ASP A 236 -19.81 37.55 13.16
N LEU A 237 -20.64 38.54 13.50
CA LEU A 237 -20.25 39.71 14.29
C LEU A 237 -20.34 39.50 15.82
N ARG A 238 -20.39 38.25 16.31
CA ARG A 238 -20.56 37.97 17.75
C ARG A 238 -19.44 38.57 18.62
N ASP A 239 -18.21 38.64 18.09
CA ASP A 239 -17.05 39.21 18.79
C ASP A 239 -16.96 40.75 18.71
N VAL A 240 -17.80 41.38 17.87
CA VAL A 240 -17.92 42.83 17.81
C VAL A 240 -18.92 43.28 18.88
N PRO A 241 -18.57 44.23 19.78
CA PRO A 241 -19.51 44.77 20.75
C PRO A 241 -20.78 45.29 20.09
N ILE A 242 -21.96 45.02 20.68
CA ILE A 242 -23.28 45.33 20.10
C ILE A 242 -23.38 46.78 19.61
N LYS A 243 -22.81 47.73 20.37
CA LYS A 243 -22.79 49.17 20.04
C LYS A 243 -21.99 49.53 18.78
N LEU A 244 -21.00 48.71 18.42
CA LEU A 244 -20.10 48.93 17.27
C LEU A 244 -20.51 48.12 16.03
N ARG A 245 -21.47 47.19 16.14
CA ARG A 245 -21.89 46.35 15.01
C ARG A 245 -22.50 47.16 13.86
N ALA A 246 -23.22 48.25 14.19
CA ALA A 246 -23.86 49.11 13.20
C ALA A 246 -22.84 49.88 12.33
N THR A 247 -21.63 50.12 12.83
CA THR A 247 -20.57 50.85 12.11
C THR A 247 -19.50 49.89 11.56
N ARG A 248 -19.02 48.92 12.35
CA ARG A 248 -17.99 47.96 11.92
C ARG A 248 -18.51 46.87 10.99
N GLY A 249 -19.78 46.44 11.13
CA GLY A 249 -20.35 45.40 10.27
C GLY A 249 -20.29 45.76 8.77
N PRO A 250 -20.81 46.92 8.35
CA PRO A 250 -20.74 47.37 6.96
C PRO A 250 -19.31 47.60 6.44
N GLU A 251 -18.39 47.98 7.32
CA GLU A 251 -16.97 48.13 6.98
C GLU A 251 -16.32 46.78 6.67
N MET A 252 -16.55 45.78 7.53
CA MET A 252 -16.06 44.41 7.32
C MET A 252 -16.69 43.79 6.06
N ALA A 253 -17.96 44.07 5.77
CA ALA A 253 -18.59 43.63 4.53
C ALA A 253 -17.91 44.24 3.29
N ARG A 254 -17.54 45.52 3.32
CA ARG A 254 -16.79 46.18 2.23
C ARG A 254 -15.41 45.57 2.01
N LYS A 255 -14.67 45.36 3.09
CA LYS A 255 -13.33 44.74 3.03
C LYS A 255 -13.41 43.31 2.49
N LEU A 256 -14.41 42.53 2.90
CA LEU A 256 -14.61 41.17 2.39
C LEU A 256 -15.00 41.15 0.91
N ALA A 257 -15.86 42.07 0.48
CA ALA A 257 -16.19 42.24 -0.93
C ALA A 257 -14.95 42.60 -1.78
N PHE A 258 -14.09 43.48 -1.28
CA PHE A 258 -12.83 43.86 -1.94
C PHE A 258 -11.93 42.64 -2.20
N VAL A 259 -11.80 41.76 -1.21
CA VAL A 259 -11.00 40.54 -1.31
C VAL A 259 -11.65 39.53 -2.26
N ILE A 260 -12.94 39.24 -2.10
CA ILE A 260 -13.66 38.25 -2.92
C ILE A 260 -13.56 38.60 -4.41
N GLN A 261 -13.70 39.87 -4.77
CA GLN A 261 -13.63 40.32 -6.17
C GLN A 261 -12.26 40.13 -6.83
N ARG A 262 -11.20 39.86 -6.06
CA ARG A 262 -9.82 39.68 -6.52
C ARG A 262 -9.33 38.24 -6.42
N CYS A 263 -10.11 37.35 -5.78
CA CYS A 263 -9.85 35.91 -5.76
C CYS A 263 -10.28 35.20 -7.06
N GLY A 264 -11.12 35.85 -7.88
CA GLY A 264 -11.73 35.31 -9.10
C GLY A 264 -13.26 35.42 -9.06
N PHE A 265 -13.90 35.34 -10.21
CA PHE A 265 -15.37 35.43 -10.27
C PHE A 265 -16.05 34.26 -9.55
N PHE A 266 -16.97 34.60 -8.64
CA PHE A 266 -17.79 33.65 -7.92
C PHE A 266 -18.82 32.98 -8.84
N PHE A 267 -18.68 31.67 -9.03
CA PHE A 267 -19.72 30.82 -9.59
C PHE A 267 -20.44 30.08 -8.45
N PRO A 268 -21.76 30.25 -8.28
CA PRO A 268 -22.52 29.51 -7.27
C PRO A 268 -22.32 27.99 -7.34
N GLN A 269 -22.12 27.46 -8.55
CA GLN A 269 -21.93 26.04 -8.81
C GLN A 269 -20.63 25.47 -8.22
N GLU A 270 -19.70 26.31 -7.78
CA GLU A 270 -18.43 25.89 -7.16
C GLU A 270 -18.52 25.75 -5.64
N VAL A 271 -19.67 26.06 -5.05
CA VAL A 271 -19.92 26.00 -3.60
C VAL A 271 -20.89 24.91 -3.28
N VAL A 272 -20.55 24.12 -2.25
CA VAL A 272 -21.39 23.04 -1.74
C VAL A 272 -22.73 23.59 -1.24
N SER A 273 -23.83 23.02 -1.73
CA SER A 273 -25.20 23.41 -1.36
C SER A 273 -25.78 22.51 -0.25
N ASP A 274 -24.96 22.10 0.72
CA ASP A 274 -25.34 21.22 1.83
C ASP A 274 -25.63 22.05 3.12
N PRO A 275 -26.89 22.09 3.60
CA PRO A 275 -27.26 22.78 4.83
C PRO A 275 -26.66 22.16 6.11
N ASP A 276 -26.47 20.84 6.12
CA ASP A 276 -25.98 20.07 7.26
C ASP A 276 -24.45 19.83 7.18
N GLY A 277 -23.80 20.46 6.21
CA GLY A 277 -22.36 20.37 5.99
C GLY A 277 -21.52 20.99 7.11
N TRP A 278 -20.23 20.64 7.10
CA TRP A 278 -19.23 21.19 8.02
C TRP A 278 -18.62 22.47 7.43
N ARG A 279 -17.80 23.17 8.22
CA ARG A 279 -17.11 24.42 7.83
C ARG A 279 -16.61 24.39 6.37
N TYR A 280 -17.08 25.35 5.58
CA TYR A 280 -16.73 25.47 4.17
C TYR A 280 -15.60 26.51 3.99
N ILE A 281 -14.55 26.15 3.25
CA ILE A 281 -13.42 27.04 2.94
C ILE A 281 -13.47 27.35 1.45
N TRP A 282 -13.80 28.60 1.11
CA TRP A 282 -13.91 29.04 -0.27
C TRP A 282 -12.55 29.34 -0.90
N HIS A 283 -11.69 30.01 -0.15
CA HIS A 283 -10.37 30.44 -0.61
C HIS A 283 -9.35 30.34 0.52
N SER A 284 -8.11 29.98 0.18
CA SER A 284 -6.99 29.85 1.11
C SER A 284 -5.72 30.33 0.43
N ASN A 285 -5.02 31.29 1.06
CA ASN A 285 -3.70 31.74 0.63
C ASN A 285 -2.78 31.95 1.84
N HIS A 286 -1.54 32.35 1.56
CA HIS A 286 -0.50 32.61 2.58
C HIS A 286 -0.83 33.73 3.57
N ARG A 287 -1.88 34.53 3.35
CA ARG A 287 -2.31 35.61 4.25
C ARG A 287 -3.62 35.29 4.97
N GLY A 288 -4.41 34.33 4.52
CA GLY A 288 -5.67 33.99 5.16
C GLY A 288 -6.62 33.13 4.37
N ARG A 289 -7.77 32.84 5.01
CA ARG A 289 -8.82 31.99 4.46
C ARG A 289 -10.17 32.69 4.52
N ILE A 290 -11.00 32.40 3.53
CA ILE A 290 -12.41 32.79 3.50
C ILE A 290 -13.23 31.56 3.82
N MET A 291 -13.82 31.55 5.01
CA MET A 291 -14.50 30.41 5.61
C MET A 291 -15.94 30.77 6.00
N LEU A 292 -16.84 29.79 5.88
CA LEU A 292 -18.23 29.86 6.28
C LEU A 292 -18.53 28.74 7.28
N ASP A 293 -19.21 29.07 8.37
CA ASP A 293 -19.62 28.13 9.43
C ASP A 293 -21.13 28.21 9.67
N ARG A 294 -21.72 27.06 10.03
CA ARG A 294 -23.08 27.01 10.56
C ARG A 294 -23.09 27.49 12.01
N ILE A 295 -23.87 28.52 12.28
CA ILE A 295 -23.94 29.18 13.58
C ILE A 295 -25.40 29.28 14.03
N ARG A 296 -25.66 28.88 15.27
CA ARG A 296 -26.97 29.06 15.89
C ARG A 296 -27.21 30.53 16.24
N GLN A 297 -28.26 31.12 15.70
CA GLN A 297 -28.62 32.51 15.97
C GLN A 297 -29.49 32.65 17.23
N PRO A 298 -29.53 33.85 17.85
CA PRO A 298 -30.34 34.10 19.05
C PRO A 298 -31.85 33.91 18.84
N ASP A 299 -32.33 33.94 17.59
CA ASP A 299 -33.72 33.68 17.21
C ASP A 299 -34.08 32.18 17.19
N GLY A 300 -33.12 31.31 17.58
CA GLY A 300 -33.30 29.87 17.65
C GLY A 300 -33.15 29.14 16.32
N ARG A 301 -32.86 29.83 15.20
CA ARG A 301 -32.60 29.23 13.88
C ARG A 301 -31.10 29.18 13.60
N ASP A 302 -30.67 28.17 12.85
CA ASP A 302 -29.28 28.11 12.38
C ASP A 302 -29.11 28.95 11.10
N ALA A 303 -27.94 29.56 10.96
CA ALA A 303 -27.56 30.30 9.77
C ALA A 303 -26.09 30.03 9.42
N TRP A 304 -25.81 29.88 8.14
CA TRP A 304 -24.44 29.93 7.63
C TRP A 304 -23.97 31.38 7.59
N LEU A 305 -22.78 31.64 8.15
CA LEU A 305 -22.16 32.97 8.18
C LEU A 305 -20.68 32.87 7.87
N PHE A 306 -20.10 33.94 7.32
CA PHE A 306 -18.65 34.09 7.26
C PHE A 306 -18.09 34.04 8.69
N ASN A 307 -17.23 33.06 8.91
CA ASN A 307 -16.67 32.75 10.22
C ASN A 307 -15.85 33.94 10.74
N ARG A 308 -15.83 34.10 12.06
CA ARG A 308 -14.94 34.99 12.81
C ARG A 308 -13.49 34.92 12.36
N GLY A 309 -12.95 33.74 12.02
CA GLY A 309 -11.58 33.60 11.52
C GLY A 309 -11.33 34.40 10.23
N THR A 310 -12.29 34.37 9.29
CA THR A 310 -12.29 35.20 8.07
C THR A 310 -12.29 36.69 8.41
N LEU A 311 -13.11 37.07 9.40
CA LEU A 311 -13.33 38.46 9.80
C LEU A 311 -12.16 39.07 10.55
N HIS A 312 -11.48 38.28 11.40
CA HIS A 312 -10.29 38.70 12.14
C HIS A 312 -9.07 38.83 11.23
N ASN A 313 -9.05 38.10 10.11
CA ASN A 313 -7.93 38.10 9.17
C ASN A 313 -8.17 39.00 7.96
N LEU A 314 -9.22 39.81 8.01
CA LEU A 314 -9.72 40.55 6.86
C LEU A 314 -8.75 41.64 6.39
N ASP A 315 -8.09 42.32 7.33
CA ASP A 315 -7.14 43.38 7.00
C ASP A 315 -5.87 42.80 6.33
N ALA A 316 -5.39 41.65 6.79
CA ALA A 316 -4.28 40.95 6.16
C ALA A 316 -4.64 40.42 4.75
N LEU A 317 -5.88 39.97 4.56
CA LEU A 317 -6.42 39.59 3.26
C LEU A 317 -6.52 40.80 2.32
N VAL A 318 -7.04 41.94 2.79
CA VAL A 318 -7.10 43.18 2.00
C VAL A 318 -5.70 43.61 1.57
N GLU A 319 -4.72 43.57 2.47
CA GLU A 319 -3.33 43.89 2.15
C GLU A 319 -2.73 42.91 1.14
N GLY A 320 -3.10 41.63 1.22
CA GLY A 320 -2.62 40.59 0.30
C GLY A 320 -3.12 40.77 -1.13
N PHE A 321 -4.29 41.37 -1.27
CA PHE A 321 -4.94 41.62 -2.56
C PHE A 321 -4.92 43.09 -2.97
N ARG A 322 -4.22 43.97 -2.24
CA ARG A 322 -4.19 45.42 -2.48
C ARG A 322 -3.80 45.75 -3.92
N ASP A 323 -2.78 45.06 -4.43
CA ASP A 323 -2.22 45.27 -5.78
C ASP A 323 -2.82 44.33 -6.85
N ALA A 324 -3.73 43.43 -6.48
CA ALA A 324 -4.34 42.49 -7.42
C ALA A 324 -5.50 43.17 -8.19
N PRO A 325 -5.56 43.04 -9.53
CA PRO A 325 -6.70 43.55 -10.29
C PRO A 325 -7.96 42.73 -9.95
N PRO A 326 -9.13 43.37 -9.82
CA PRO A 326 -10.39 42.64 -9.68
C PRO A 326 -10.71 41.85 -10.95
N ASP A 327 -11.47 40.76 -10.81
CA ASP A 327 -11.89 39.97 -11.95
C ASP A 327 -12.65 40.87 -12.96
N PRO A 328 -12.29 40.82 -14.26
CA PRO A 328 -12.93 41.61 -15.31
C PRO A 328 -14.46 41.52 -15.35
N ARG A 329 -15.03 40.40 -14.89
CA ARG A 329 -16.48 40.18 -14.81
C ARG A 329 -17.15 41.05 -13.73
N TYR A 330 -16.50 41.28 -12.59
CA TYR A 330 -16.99 42.21 -11.57
C TYR A 330 -16.93 43.67 -12.05
N ALA A 331 -15.89 44.02 -12.81
CA ALA A 331 -15.79 45.31 -13.48
C ALA A 331 -16.91 45.51 -14.52
N PHE A 332 -17.21 44.48 -15.32
CA PHE A 332 -18.31 44.47 -16.29
C PHE A 332 -19.70 44.66 -15.64
N LEU A 333 -19.90 44.11 -14.44
CA LEU A 333 -21.14 44.27 -13.67
C LEU A 333 -21.26 45.65 -12.97
N GLY A 334 -20.16 46.40 -12.89
CA GLY A 334 -20.10 47.71 -12.21
C GLY A 334 -20.09 47.61 -10.68
N VAL A 335 -19.61 46.49 -10.13
CA VAL A 335 -19.72 46.14 -8.70
C VAL A 335 -18.38 46.27 -7.96
N VAL A 336 -17.32 46.74 -8.63
CA VAL A 336 -15.96 46.80 -8.06
C VAL A 336 -15.89 47.72 -6.84
N VAL A 337 -15.35 47.19 -5.74
CA VAL A 337 -14.98 47.95 -4.55
C VAL A 337 -13.55 48.46 -4.72
N ASP A 338 -13.39 49.78 -4.74
CA ASP A 338 -12.09 50.44 -4.90
C ASP A 338 -11.32 50.52 -3.57
N ALA A 339 -10.00 50.40 -3.63
CA ALA A 339 -9.13 50.53 -2.45
C ALA A 339 -9.27 51.88 -1.75
N ALA A 340 -9.61 52.95 -2.48
CA ALA A 340 -9.87 54.27 -1.92
C ALA A 340 -11.11 54.31 -1.00
N SER A 341 -12.10 53.44 -1.25
CA SER A 341 -13.33 53.34 -0.45
C SER A 341 -13.16 52.61 0.89
N LEU A 342 -11.99 51.99 1.11
CA LEU A 342 -11.64 51.27 2.34
C LEU A 342 -11.04 52.19 3.43
N LYS A 343 -10.56 53.39 3.07
CA LYS A 343 -9.86 54.33 3.98
C LYS A 343 -10.75 55.00 5.03
N ALA A 344 -12.07 54.90 4.92
CA ALA A 344 -13.00 55.50 5.88
C ALA A 344 -13.19 54.56 7.09
N GLY A 345 -12.20 54.49 7.98
CA GLY A 345 -12.34 53.82 9.29
C GLY A 345 -11.11 53.17 9.93
N GLU A 346 -9.95 53.08 9.28
CA GLU A 346 -8.83 52.25 9.77
C GLU A 346 -7.91 52.93 10.81
N ARG A 347 -7.54 52.17 11.84
CA ARG A 347 -6.18 52.19 12.42
C ARG A 347 -5.39 51.08 11.73
N ASP A 348 -4.25 51.41 11.11
CA ASP A 348 -3.32 50.43 10.57
C ASP A 348 -2.82 49.49 11.69
N ALA A 349 -2.54 48.23 11.35
CA ALA A 349 -1.86 47.30 12.27
C ALA A 349 -0.55 47.95 12.72
N VAL A 350 -0.39 48.12 14.03
CA VAL A 350 0.77 48.84 14.58
C VAL A 350 1.99 47.93 14.42
N PRO A 351 3.02 48.33 13.63
CA PRO A 351 4.24 47.54 13.52
C PRO A 351 4.98 47.57 14.86
N ALA A 352 5.61 46.45 15.21
CA ALA A 352 6.36 46.36 16.45
C ALA A 352 7.54 47.37 16.46
N PRO A 353 7.90 47.94 17.62
CA PRO A 353 9.05 48.83 17.75
C PRO A 353 10.36 48.15 17.30
N GLY A 354 11.28 48.93 16.73
CA GLY A 354 12.62 48.46 16.31
C GLY A 354 13.41 47.91 17.50
N GLY A 355 13.46 46.59 17.63
CA GLY A 355 14.07 45.89 18.77
C GLY A 355 13.33 44.61 19.17
N VAL A 356 12.05 44.48 18.80
CA VAL A 356 11.27 43.25 18.99
C VAL A 356 11.51 42.30 17.81
N PRO A 357 11.94 41.05 18.04
CA PRO A 357 12.07 40.06 16.98
C PRO A 357 10.73 39.82 16.26
N ALA A 358 10.76 39.66 14.93
CA ALA A 358 9.54 39.49 14.12
C ALA A 358 8.67 38.31 14.58
N HIS A 359 9.28 37.26 15.15
CA HIS A 359 8.56 36.08 15.67
C HIS A 359 7.85 36.32 17.02
N LEU A 360 8.09 37.46 17.68
CA LEU A 360 7.44 37.88 18.93
C LEU A 360 6.71 39.24 18.78
N ALA A 361 6.56 39.71 17.54
CA ALA A 361 5.98 41.02 17.22
C ALA A 361 4.45 41.07 17.44
N SER A 362 3.78 39.92 17.41
CA SER A 362 2.35 39.79 17.62
C SER A 362 2.03 38.50 18.39
N PRO A 363 0.86 38.38 19.03
CA PRO A 363 0.45 37.15 19.71
C PRO A 363 0.35 35.97 18.73
N ARG A 364 -0.11 36.22 17.49
CA ARG A 364 -0.16 35.21 16.42
C ARG A 364 1.25 34.73 16.04
N ALA A 365 2.20 35.66 15.87
CA ALA A 365 3.58 35.31 15.53
C ALA A 365 4.25 34.45 16.62
N ALA A 366 4.02 34.78 17.89
CA ALA A 366 4.57 34.04 19.03
C ALA A 366 4.00 32.62 19.13
N LEU A 367 2.67 32.47 19.05
CA LEU A 367 1.99 31.17 19.08
C LEU A 367 2.40 30.30 17.89
N ARG A 368 2.45 30.89 16.69
CA ARG A 368 2.86 30.19 15.47
C ARG A 368 4.29 29.67 15.58
N THR A 369 5.21 30.51 16.04
CA THR A 369 6.62 30.14 16.19
C THR A 369 6.81 29.02 17.22
N PHE A 370 6.03 29.04 18.30
CA PHE A 370 6.02 27.97 19.29
C PHE A 370 5.54 26.64 18.69
N LEU A 371 4.39 26.63 18.02
CA LEU A 371 3.82 25.43 17.40
C LEU A 371 4.69 24.88 16.26
N GLU A 372 5.23 25.74 15.39
CA GLU A 372 6.19 25.35 14.35
C GLU A 372 7.44 24.70 14.96
N GLY A 373 7.97 25.28 16.04
CA GLY A 373 9.17 24.77 16.71
C GLY A 373 8.96 23.42 17.40
N MET A 374 7.78 23.20 18.00
CA MET A 374 7.43 21.93 18.67
C MET A 374 7.10 20.80 17.67
N ASP A 375 6.73 21.16 16.45
CA ASP A 375 6.33 20.22 15.40
C ASP A 375 7.49 19.59 14.62
N GLU A 376 8.70 20.12 14.73
CA GLU A 376 9.88 19.58 14.04
C GLU A 376 10.59 18.50 14.85
N LEU A 377 11.20 17.53 14.16
CA LEU A 377 11.74 16.31 14.78
C LEU A 377 13.13 16.49 15.39
N ASP A 378 13.89 17.49 14.95
CA ASP A 378 15.26 17.75 15.39
C ASP A 378 15.34 19.12 16.11
N PHE A 379 15.71 19.08 17.39
CA PHE A 379 15.97 20.28 18.19
C PHE A 379 17.44 20.71 17.98
N ASP A 380 17.65 21.80 17.25
CA ASP A 380 18.93 22.50 17.16
C ASP A 380 18.99 23.66 18.18
N ASP A 381 20.17 24.10 18.61
CA ASP A 381 20.36 25.09 19.68
C ASP A 381 19.69 26.42 19.34
N ALA A 382 19.81 26.88 18.09
CA ALA A 382 19.15 28.10 17.59
C ALA A 382 17.62 27.99 17.53
N ARG A 383 17.07 26.77 17.47
CA ARG A 383 15.62 26.50 17.44
C ARG A 383 15.07 26.40 18.85
N THR A 384 15.77 25.69 19.72
CA THR A 384 15.48 25.63 21.15
C THR A 384 15.43 27.06 21.72
N GLY A 385 16.40 27.91 21.37
CA GLY A 385 16.37 29.34 21.75
C GLY A 385 15.12 30.09 21.27
N ARG A 386 14.60 29.81 20.06
CA ARG A 386 13.38 30.43 19.53
C ARG A 386 12.11 29.95 20.26
N ILE A 387 11.98 28.66 20.51
CA ILE A 387 10.83 28.09 21.26
C ILE A 387 10.79 28.67 22.67
N LEU A 388 11.94 28.66 23.34
CA LEU A 388 12.07 29.20 24.69
C LEU A 388 11.78 30.72 24.73
N SER A 389 12.11 31.47 23.66
CA SER A 389 11.80 32.90 23.56
C SER A 389 10.31 33.24 23.47
N CYS A 390 9.45 32.27 23.15
CA CYS A 390 8.00 32.44 23.15
C CYS A 390 7.39 32.30 24.56
N MET A 391 8.15 31.84 25.56
CA MET A 391 7.67 31.65 26.93
C MET A 391 8.36 32.63 27.88
N ALA A 392 7.61 33.21 28.81
CA ALA A 392 8.18 34.10 29.82
C ALA A 392 8.88 33.28 30.92
N LEU A 393 10.13 32.85 30.67
CA LEU A 393 10.97 32.06 31.59
C LEU A 393 11.82 32.92 32.54
N GLY A 394 11.40 34.17 32.82
CA GLY A 394 12.17 35.14 33.60
C GLY A 394 12.55 34.67 35.00
N GLU A 395 11.73 33.81 35.61
CA GLU A 395 11.91 33.29 36.97
C GLU A 395 12.86 32.08 37.04
N VAL A 396 13.28 31.52 35.90
CA VAL A 396 14.18 30.34 35.86
C VAL A 396 15.64 30.79 35.70
N PRO A 397 16.59 30.25 36.50
CA PRO A 397 18.02 30.53 36.36
C PRO A 397 18.57 30.19 34.97
N GLU A 398 19.48 31.00 34.43
CA GLU A 398 19.99 30.85 33.05
C GLU A 398 20.59 29.47 32.75
N ALA A 399 21.24 28.84 33.72
CA ALA A 399 21.81 27.50 33.59
C ALA A 399 20.73 26.40 33.37
N ASP A 400 19.51 26.62 33.89
CA ASP A 400 18.43 25.63 33.88
C ASP A 400 17.35 25.94 32.84
N ARG A 401 17.35 27.14 32.24
CA ARG A 401 16.35 27.58 31.25
C ARG A 401 16.21 26.63 30.06
N ALA A 402 17.30 26.05 29.58
CA ALA A 402 17.26 25.13 28.45
C ALA A 402 16.59 23.79 28.82
N SER A 403 17.00 23.17 29.94
CA SER A 403 16.55 21.83 30.35
C SER A 403 15.15 21.83 30.97
N VAL A 404 14.82 22.85 31.77
CA VAL A 404 13.49 23.04 32.37
C VAL A 404 12.54 23.60 31.32
N GLY A 405 12.97 24.59 30.55
CA GLY A 405 12.15 25.21 29.52
C GLY A 405 11.70 24.23 28.43
N LEU A 406 12.55 23.30 27.99
CA LEU A 406 12.14 22.29 27.00
C LEU A 406 11.14 21.28 27.57
N ARG A 407 11.28 20.89 28.83
CA ARG A 407 10.30 20.02 29.52
C ARG A 407 8.94 20.72 29.68
N VAL A 408 8.95 21.99 30.02
CA VAL A 408 7.72 22.80 30.15
C VAL A 408 7.11 23.06 28.79
N ALA A 409 7.90 23.37 27.76
CA ALA A 409 7.43 23.51 26.36
C ALA A 409 6.73 22.24 25.87
N GLY A 410 7.30 21.05 26.15
CA GLY A 410 6.67 19.77 25.80
C GLY A 410 5.32 19.53 26.46
N LYS A 411 5.16 19.94 27.72
CA LYS A 411 3.87 19.86 28.43
C LYS A 411 2.88 20.91 27.93
N LEU A 412 3.35 22.14 27.68
CA LEU A 412 2.55 23.24 27.16
C LEU A 412 2.02 22.91 25.76
N ASP A 413 2.84 22.30 24.90
CA ASP A 413 2.42 21.82 23.58
C ASP A 413 1.24 20.84 23.67
N ALA A 414 1.29 19.86 24.58
CA ALA A 414 0.16 18.94 24.79
C ALA A 414 -1.13 19.66 25.25
N VAL A 415 -1.01 20.67 26.12
CA VAL A 415 -2.14 21.49 26.59
C VAL A 415 -2.69 22.37 25.46
N VAL A 416 -1.82 23.02 24.69
CA VAL A 416 -2.21 23.86 23.54
C VAL A 416 -2.84 23.01 22.44
N GLN A 417 -2.35 21.79 22.20
CA GLN A 417 -2.97 20.85 21.26
C GLN A 417 -4.35 20.36 21.71
N HIS A 418 -4.56 20.16 23.02
CA HIS A 418 -5.87 19.87 23.58
C HIS A 418 -6.85 21.03 23.35
N LEU A 419 -6.39 22.27 23.55
CA LEU A 419 -7.19 23.47 23.30
C LEU A 419 -7.48 23.73 21.81
N ASN A 420 -6.65 23.17 20.92
CA ASN A 420 -6.74 23.31 19.46
C ASN A 420 -7.05 24.75 19.00
N PRO A 421 -6.25 25.76 19.42
CA PRO A 421 -6.53 27.15 19.12
C PRO A 421 -6.43 27.40 17.61
N ASP A 422 -7.43 28.09 17.07
CA ASP A 422 -7.40 28.54 15.69
C ASP A 422 -6.41 29.71 15.54
N LEU A 423 -5.24 29.46 14.98
CA LEU A 423 -4.20 30.46 14.73
C LEU A 423 -4.72 31.69 13.98
N LEU A 424 -5.70 31.50 13.09
CA LEU A 424 -6.28 32.58 12.28
C LEU A 424 -7.19 33.50 13.10
N SER A 425 -7.67 33.04 14.26
CA SER A 425 -8.49 33.83 15.19
C SER A 425 -7.67 34.76 16.11
N VAL A 426 -6.35 34.56 16.17
CA VAL A 426 -5.44 35.34 17.04
C VAL A 426 -5.04 36.63 16.35
N SER A 427 -5.00 37.78 17.03
CA SER A 427 -4.58 39.06 16.43
C SER A 427 -3.11 39.07 15.98
N ASP A 428 -2.84 39.72 14.85
CA ASP A 428 -1.49 39.92 14.29
C ASP A 428 -0.94 41.34 14.47
N SER A 429 -1.60 42.17 15.28
CA SER A 429 -1.13 43.53 15.59
C SER A 429 -0.28 43.56 16.86
N TRP A 430 0.72 44.44 16.93
CA TRP A 430 1.56 44.59 18.12
C TRP A 430 0.79 45.18 19.32
N ASP A 431 -0.20 46.04 19.07
CA ASP A 431 -1.03 46.72 20.08
C ASP A 431 -2.27 45.92 20.51
N ALA A 432 -2.32 44.63 20.17
CA ALA A 432 -3.44 43.75 20.52
C ALA A 432 -3.66 43.63 22.04
N GLU A 433 -4.90 43.33 22.45
CA GLU A 433 -5.20 42.92 23.83
C GLU A 433 -4.68 41.50 24.13
N PRO A 434 -4.44 41.14 25.41
CA PRO A 434 -4.03 39.79 25.80
C PRO A 434 -4.96 38.70 25.26
N GLN A 435 -4.38 37.66 24.68
CA GLN A 435 -5.10 36.58 24.02
C GLN A 435 -5.19 35.38 24.97
N ALA A 436 -6.40 35.11 25.46
CA ALA A 436 -6.67 33.98 26.35
C ALA A 436 -7.46 32.89 25.62
N PHE A 437 -6.88 31.69 25.57
CA PHE A 437 -7.48 30.47 25.02
C PHE A 437 -8.16 29.67 26.14
N GLY A 438 -9.27 29.01 25.83
CA GLY A 438 -10.02 28.20 26.81
C GLY A 438 -10.82 29.01 27.84
N LYS A 439 -11.27 30.23 27.50
CA LYS A 439 -12.10 31.07 28.39
C LYS A 439 -13.35 30.28 28.85
N GLY A 440 -13.49 30.10 30.17
CA GLY A 440 -14.60 29.35 30.77
C GLY A 440 -14.38 27.83 30.86
N SER A 441 -13.17 27.35 30.57
CA SER A 441 -12.76 25.96 30.74
C SER A 441 -11.65 25.84 31.80
N ASP A 442 -11.44 24.62 32.30
CA ASP A 442 -10.36 24.31 33.26
C ASP A 442 -8.94 24.44 32.65
N PHE A 443 -8.84 24.57 31.32
CA PHE A 443 -7.59 24.67 30.57
C PHE A 443 -7.45 26.09 29.98
N GLN A 444 -7.00 27.05 30.80
CA GLN A 444 -6.78 28.42 30.33
C GLN A 444 -5.30 28.68 30.03
N VAL A 445 -5.01 29.19 28.83
CA VAL A 445 -3.66 29.57 28.38
C VAL A 445 -3.69 31.01 27.89
N VAL A 446 -2.80 31.86 28.39
CA VAL A 446 -2.77 33.30 28.06
C VAL A 446 -1.45 33.69 27.40
N ILE A 447 -1.54 34.43 26.31
CA ILE A 447 -0.41 35.11 25.67
C ILE A 447 -0.59 36.61 25.88
N SER A 448 0.41 37.25 26.48
CA SER A 448 0.39 38.67 26.82
C SER A 448 1.71 39.35 26.42
N ARG A 449 1.64 40.67 26.22
CA ARG A 449 2.81 41.49 25.94
C ARG A 449 3.57 41.76 27.25
N GLN A 450 4.82 41.34 27.29
CA GLN A 450 5.71 41.52 28.45
C GLN A 450 6.26 42.95 28.53
N ALA A 451 6.92 43.29 29.64
CA ALA A 451 7.47 44.62 29.88
C ALA A 451 8.54 45.05 28.85
N ASP A 452 9.19 44.09 28.19
CA ASP A 452 10.17 44.29 27.12
C ASP A 452 9.53 44.48 25.72
N GLY A 453 8.20 44.51 25.64
CA GLY A 453 7.45 44.70 24.40
C GLY A 453 7.27 43.44 23.55
N ARG A 454 7.75 42.27 24.01
CA ARG A 454 7.63 40.98 23.31
C ARG A 454 6.34 40.25 23.69
N TRP A 455 5.72 39.59 22.73
CA TRP A 455 4.57 38.71 22.98
C TRP A 455 5.05 37.32 23.41
N GLN A 456 4.63 36.86 24.59
CA GLN A 456 5.02 35.57 25.16
C GLN A 456 3.86 34.92 25.93
N PHE A 457 3.94 33.60 26.15
CA PHE A 457 3.10 32.93 27.13
C PHE A 457 3.39 33.47 28.53
N GLU A 458 2.33 33.86 29.24
CA GLU A 458 2.41 34.55 30.52
C GLU A 458 3.08 33.69 31.62
N PRO A 459 3.86 34.27 32.55
CA PRO A 459 4.49 33.52 33.64
C PRO A 459 3.50 32.66 34.44
N ASP A 460 2.32 33.19 34.75
CA ASP A 460 1.25 32.47 35.45
C ASP A 460 0.74 31.27 34.66
N THR A 461 0.68 31.39 33.33
CA THR A 461 0.33 30.27 32.45
C THR A 461 1.41 29.20 32.50
N ILE A 462 2.69 29.59 32.40
CA ILE A 462 3.85 28.70 32.46
C ILE A 462 3.94 27.94 33.79
N ALA A 463 3.70 28.62 34.91
CA ALA A 463 3.69 28.02 36.24
C ALA A 463 2.58 26.96 36.40
N ARG A 464 1.43 27.15 35.74
CA ARG A 464 0.29 26.22 35.77
C ARG A 464 0.40 25.07 34.77
N VAL A 465 1.34 25.10 33.81
CA VAL A 465 1.50 24.05 32.79
C VAL A 465 1.60 22.63 33.38
N PRO A 466 2.37 22.36 34.45
CA PRO A 466 2.44 21.01 35.03
C PRO A 466 1.08 20.52 35.54
N GLU A 467 0.31 21.38 36.20
CA GLU A 467 -1.03 21.07 36.71
C GLU A 467 -2.01 20.82 35.55
N LEU A 468 -1.99 21.69 34.54
CA LEU A 468 -2.81 21.55 33.33
C LEU A 468 -2.48 20.24 32.60
N PHE A 469 -1.19 19.91 32.46
CA PHE A 469 -0.76 18.66 31.85
C PHE A 469 -1.24 17.44 32.63
N ASP A 470 -1.24 17.49 33.96
CA ASP A 470 -1.68 16.36 34.79
C ASP A 470 -3.18 16.09 34.70
N ARG A 471 -3.98 17.10 34.35
CA ARG A 471 -5.43 16.97 34.08
C ARG A 471 -5.75 16.33 32.74
N LEU A 472 -4.79 16.25 31.80
CA LEU A 472 -4.99 15.56 30.53
C LEU A 472 -5.17 14.05 30.74
N SER A 473 -6.03 13.41 29.93
CA SER A 473 -6.24 11.96 29.96
C SER A 473 -4.95 11.19 29.62
N PRO A 474 -4.82 9.91 30.05
CA PRO A 474 -3.68 9.08 29.66
C PRO A 474 -3.51 8.94 28.14
N GLN A 475 -4.59 9.04 27.37
CA GLN A 475 -4.55 9.07 25.91
C GLN A 475 -3.96 10.38 25.39
N GLU A 476 -4.38 11.53 25.92
CA GLU A 476 -3.85 12.86 25.54
C GLU A 476 -2.40 13.06 25.94
N LYS A 477 -1.97 12.55 27.11
CA LYS A 477 -0.57 12.54 27.55
C LYS A 477 0.33 11.67 26.66
N ARG A 478 -0.23 10.61 26.07
CA ARG A 478 0.48 9.66 25.18
C ARG A 478 0.30 9.99 23.69
N ARG A 479 -0.46 11.04 23.35
CA ARG A 479 -0.83 11.43 21.98
C ARG A 479 0.36 12.05 21.24
N LYS A 480 1.49 11.34 21.18
CA LYS A 480 2.63 11.72 20.33
C LYS A 480 2.68 10.98 19.00
N ASP A 481 2.13 9.78 18.78
CA ASP A 481 2.24 9.12 17.45
C ASP A 481 1.44 7.79 17.24
N ARG A 482 0.19 7.62 17.75
CA ARG A 482 -0.39 6.24 17.76
C ARG A 482 -1.81 5.89 17.30
N GLU A 483 -2.61 6.72 16.63
CA GLU A 483 -3.96 6.26 16.20
C GLU A 483 -4.28 6.22 14.70
N SER A 484 -3.50 6.84 13.84
CA SER A 484 -3.36 6.47 12.42
C SER A 484 -2.30 7.40 11.85
N ARG A 485 -1.40 6.92 10.98
CA ARG A 485 -0.43 7.81 10.30
C ARG A 485 -1.14 8.92 9.50
N PHE A 486 -2.43 8.72 9.24
CA PHE A 486 -3.30 9.51 8.39
C PHE A 486 -4.63 9.86 9.08
N GLY A 487 -4.68 9.89 10.42
CA GLY A 487 -5.95 10.00 11.17
C GLY A 487 -6.71 11.33 11.02
N SER A 488 -6.08 12.37 10.48
CA SER A 488 -6.72 13.66 10.17
C SER A 488 -6.02 14.33 8.99
N ALA A 489 -6.67 15.30 8.34
CA ALA A 489 -6.06 16.05 7.24
C ALA A 489 -4.71 16.68 7.65
N ARG A 490 -4.65 17.22 8.88
CA ARG A 490 -3.43 17.74 9.49
C ARG A 490 -2.36 16.67 9.64
N GLN A 491 -2.72 15.50 10.17
CA GLN A 491 -1.76 14.43 10.39
C GLN A 491 -1.23 13.87 9.07
N THR A 492 -2.09 13.68 8.07
CA THR A 492 -1.68 13.25 6.72
C THR A 492 -0.71 14.23 6.09
N LEU A 493 -0.97 15.54 6.19
CA LEU A 493 -0.08 16.56 5.65
C LEU A 493 1.27 16.56 6.37
N ARG A 494 1.30 16.44 7.71
CA ARG A 494 2.55 16.32 8.49
C ARG A 494 3.34 15.08 8.11
N THR A 495 2.68 13.93 8.11
CA THR A 495 3.28 12.63 7.79
C THR A 495 3.85 12.65 6.38
N PHE A 496 3.10 13.16 5.41
CA PHE A 496 3.55 13.31 4.03
C PHE A 496 4.79 14.19 3.91
N LEU A 497 4.78 15.40 4.49
CA LEU A 497 5.90 16.33 4.39
C LEU A 497 7.16 15.77 5.06
N ARG A 498 7.02 15.14 6.23
CA ARG A 498 8.12 14.48 6.94
C ARG A 498 8.66 13.27 6.17
N ALA A 499 7.78 12.46 5.59
CA ALA A 499 8.16 11.29 4.81
C ALA A 499 8.98 11.69 3.57
N VAL A 500 8.53 12.70 2.82
CA VAL A 500 9.27 13.21 1.67
C VAL A 500 10.61 13.83 2.09
N ALA A 501 10.66 14.58 3.20
CA ALA A 501 11.90 15.17 3.70
C ALA A 501 12.95 14.12 4.11
N ARG A 502 12.51 12.98 4.66
CA ARG A 502 13.37 11.85 5.05
C ARG A 502 13.76 10.95 3.88
N GLY A 503 13.09 11.06 2.73
CA GLY A 503 13.19 10.10 1.63
C GLY A 503 12.48 8.77 1.91
N ASP A 504 11.51 8.77 2.83
CA ASP A 504 10.60 7.64 3.06
C ASP A 504 9.49 7.67 1.99
N ASP A 505 9.85 7.13 0.83
CA ASP A 505 9.04 7.08 -0.37
C ASP A 505 7.76 6.23 -0.19
N GLU A 506 7.80 5.19 0.64
CA GLU A 506 6.63 4.34 0.91
C GLU A 506 5.56 5.07 1.72
N THR A 507 5.95 5.73 2.82
CA THR A 507 5.00 6.49 3.64
C THR A 507 4.46 7.70 2.88
N ALA A 508 5.30 8.36 2.07
CA ALA A 508 4.87 9.47 1.23
C ALA A 508 3.86 9.04 0.16
N ALA A 509 4.08 7.89 -0.48
CA ALA A 509 3.14 7.31 -1.44
C ALA A 509 1.84 6.83 -0.76
N ALA A 510 1.92 6.34 0.48
CA ALA A 510 0.78 5.85 1.23
C ALA A 510 -0.22 6.96 1.62
N ALA A 511 0.21 8.23 1.64
CA ALA A 511 -0.66 9.39 1.86
C ALA A 511 -1.52 9.77 0.64
N LEU A 512 -1.21 9.20 -0.54
CA LEU A 512 -1.92 9.47 -1.79
C LEU A 512 -2.99 8.41 -2.06
N ASP A 513 -4.16 8.82 -2.55
CA ASP A 513 -5.14 7.87 -3.10
C ASP A 513 -4.70 7.39 -4.50
N LEU A 514 -4.02 6.24 -4.51
CA LEU A 514 -3.57 5.56 -5.72
C LEU A 514 -4.63 4.60 -6.29
N GLY A 515 -5.92 4.74 -5.93
CA GLY A 515 -7.02 3.90 -6.39
C GLY A 515 -7.09 3.76 -7.91
N ALA A 516 -6.91 4.88 -8.63
CA ALA A 516 -6.90 4.94 -10.10
C ALA A 516 -5.62 4.38 -10.76
N VAL A 517 -4.55 4.16 -9.99
CA VAL A 517 -3.28 3.60 -10.48
C VAL A 517 -3.33 2.07 -10.39
N PRO A 518 -2.97 1.32 -11.46
CA PRO A 518 -2.91 -0.14 -11.42
C PRO A 518 -2.04 -0.64 -10.26
N VAL A 519 -2.51 -1.62 -9.50
CA VAL A 519 -1.86 -2.13 -8.26
C VAL A 519 -0.36 -2.40 -8.46
N ARG A 520 0.01 -2.97 -9.62
CA ARG A 520 1.40 -3.34 -9.98
C ARG A 520 2.34 -2.15 -10.21
N ALA A 521 1.80 -0.98 -10.49
CA ALA A 521 2.56 0.24 -10.75
C ALA A 521 2.61 1.18 -9.53
N ARG A 522 1.77 0.93 -8.49
CA ARG A 522 1.68 1.80 -7.31
C ARG A 522 3.01 1.96 -6.57
N SER A 523 3.78 0.89 -6.40
CA SER A 523 5.07 0.93 -5.68
C SER A 523 6.17 1.68 -6.44
N ALA A 524 6.13 1.69 -7.77
CA ALA A 524 7.11 2.41 -8.59
C ALA A 524 6.71 3.88 -8.81
N ILE A 525 5.42 4.14 -9.01
CA ILE A 525 4.91 5.47 -9.41
C ILE A 525 4.54 6.34 -8.20
N GLY A 526 4.01 5.75 -7.14
CA GLY A 526 3.58 6.46 -5.93
C GLY A 526 4.65 7.40 -5.36
N PRO A 527 5.90 6.95 -5.17
CA PRO A 527 7.01 7.80 -4.72
C PRO A 527 7.32 9.00 -5.62
N VAL A 528 7.18 8.82 -6.93
CA VAL A 528 7.41 9.90 -7.92
C VAL A 528 6.30 10.94 -7.83
N LEU A 529 5.04 10.50 -7.75
CA LEU A 529 3.88 11.38 -7.59
C LEU A 529 3.96 12.17 -6.27
N ALA A 530 4.37 11.52 -5.18
CA ALA A 530 4.55 12.19 -3.89
C ALA A 530 5.59 13.31 -3.96
N ARG A 531 6.75 13.06 -4.59
CA ARG A 531 7.79 14.09 -4.78
C ARG A 531 7.34 15.22 -5.70
N LYS A 532 6.58 14.93 -6.77
CA LYS A 532 5.99 15.97 -7.64
C LYS A 532 4.96 16.81 -6.90
N LEU A 533 4.10 16.20 -6.08
CA LEU A 533 3.13 16.93 -5.26
C LEU A 533 3.83 17.84 -4.24
N LYS A 534 4.90 17.36 -3.58
CA LYS A 534 5.74 18.20 -2.71
C LYS A 534 6.31 19.41 -3.47
N PHE A 535 6.82 19.19 -4.68
CA PHE A 535 7.36 20.25 -5.53
C PHE A 535 6.31 21.33 -5.87
N VAL A 536 5.06 20.92 -6.08
CA VAL A 536 3.92 21.83 -6.28
C VAL A 536 3.61 22.59 -5.00
N LEU A 537 3.50 21.90 -3.86
CA LEU A 537 3.20 22.53 -2.56
C LEU A 537 4.21 23.63 -2.20
N ASP A 538 5.50 23.40 -2.44
CA ASP A 538 6.58 24.39 -2.19
C ASP A 538 6.46 25.67 -3.03
N ARG A 539 5.64 25.64 -4.09
CA ARG A 539 5.38 26.76 -5.00
C ARG A 539 3.98 27.34 -4.88
N THR A 540 3.12 26.75 -4.05
CA THR A 540 1.80 27.33 -3.70
C THR A 540 1.89 28.41 -2.62
N GLY A 541 2.94 28.40 -1.79
CA GLY A 541 3.18 29.35 -0.70
C GLY A 541 3.82 28.69 0.53
N PRO A 542 4.13 29.44 1.59
CA PRO A 542 4.53 28.86 2.87
C PRO A 542 3.39 28.00 3.43
N LEU A 543 3.71 26.76 3.81
CA LEU A 543 2.73 25.76 4.23
C LEU A 543 2.65 25.70 5.75
N HIS A 544 1.51 26.14 6.32
CA HIS A 544 1.22 26.08 7.75
C HIS A 544 0.30 24.90 8.06
N VAL A 545 0.89 23.78 8.47
CA VAL A 545 0.13 22.56 8.71
C VAL A 545 -0.90 22.75 9.84
N GLN A 546 -0.60 23.60 10.81
CA GLN A 546 -1.44 23.85 11.99
C GLN A 546 -2.80 24.45 11.61
N GLU A 547 -2.89 25.12 10.46
CA GLU A 547 -4.13 25.69 9.97
C GLU A 547 -5.06 24.64 9.29
N SER A 548 -4.60 23.39 9.11
CA SER A 548 -5.44 22.32 8.56
C SER A 548 -6.30 21.63 9.64
N PRO A 549 -7.48 21.07 9.28
CA PRO A 549 -8.38 20.42 10.23
C PRO A 549 -7.73 19.25 10.96
N ASN A 550 -8.02 19.11 12.25
CA ASN A 550 -7.53 18.02 13.10
C ASN A 550 -8.60 16.97 13.43
N GLU A 551 -9.78 17.10 12.83
CA GLU A 551 -10.90 16.20 13.04
C GLU A 551 -10.66 14.88 12.29
N ALA A 552 -11.07 13.77 12.90
CA ALA A 552 -10.89 12.43 12.33
C ALA A 552 -11.92 12.13 11.21
N GLU A 553 -13.10 12.74 11.30
CA GLU A 553 -14.17 12.63 10.32
C GLU A 553 -14.56 14.03 9.88
N GLY A 554 -14.77 14.22 8.57
CA GLY A 554 -15.14 15.51 8.01
C GLY A 554 -15.26 15.44 6.49
N PRO A 555 -15.92 16.42 5.86
CA PRO A 555 -16.02 16.49 4.42
C PRO A 555 -14.64 16.80 3.82
N ARG A 556 -14.55 16.68 2.50
CA ARG A 556 -13.35 16.97 1.72
C ARG A 556 -12.73 18.31 2.10
N TYR A 557 -11.49 18.28 2.59
CA TYR A 557 -10.69 19.45 2.92
C TYR A 557 -9.95 19.95 1.68
N VAL A 558 -10.23 21.18 1.26
CA VAL A 558 -9.51 21.83 0.15
C VAL A 558 -8.39 22.69 0.72
N TYR A 559 -7.15 22.25 0.53
CA TYR A 559 -5.95 22.96 1.00
C TYR A 559 -5.67 24.20 0.14
N TYR A 560 -5.68 24.03 -1.18
CA TYR A 560 -5.35 25.08 -2.15
C TYR A 560 -6.33 25.04 -3.31
N ARG A 561 -6.78 26.22 -3.75
CA ARG A 561 -7.55 26.45 -4.97
C ARG A 561 -6.94 27.67 -5.67
N GLY A 562 -6.43 27.50 -6.89
CA GLY A 562 -5.82 28.59 -7.65
C GLY A 562 -5.32 28.17 -9.04
N PRO A 563 -4.51 29.01 -9.71
CA PRO A 563 -4.11 28.77 -11.10
C PRO A 563 -3.24 27.53 -11.32
N LEU A 564 -2.66 26.96 -10.27
CA LEU A 564 -1.90 25.71 -10.34
C LEU A 564 -2.81 24.47 -10.32
N GLY A 565 -4.04 24.57 -9.82
CA GLY A 565 -4.97 23.46 -9.63
C GLY A 565 -5.62 23.46 -8.24
N GLN A 566 -6.30 22.37 -7.89
CA GLN A 566 -6.92 22.17 -6.58
C GLN A 566 -6.24 21.02 -5.83
N ILE A 567 -5.73 21.29 -4.62
CA ILE A 567 -5.15 20.26 -3.74
C ILE A 567 -6.16 20.00 -2.63
N SER A 568 -6.61 18.76 -2.50
CA SER A 568 -7.59 18.39 -1.47
C SER A 568 -7.28 17.05 -0.83
N LEU A 569 -7.74 16.90 0.40
CA LEU A 569 -7.67 15.69 1.20
C LEU A 569 -9.09 15.27 1.59
N GLU A 570 -9.35 13.97 1.64
CA GLU A 570 -10.64 13.43 2.10
C GLU A 570 -10.42 12.15 2.91
N ALA A 571 -11.38 11.80 3.76
CA ALA A 571 -11.40 10.52 4.44
C ALA A 571 -11.61 9.39 3.41
N ALA A 572 -10.72 8.40 3.42
CA ALA A 572 -10.71 7.30 2.47
C ALA A 572 -11.95 6.41 2.64
N GLY A 573 -12.47 5.93 1.50
CA GLY A 573 -13.64 5.04 1.44
C GLY A 573 -13.39 3.64 2.02
N GLU A 574 -14.29 2.69 1.72
CA GLU A 574 -14.34 1.35 2.35
C GLU A 574 -13.01 0.57 2.40
N ALA A 575 -12.08 0.81 1.48
CA ALA A 575 -10.78 0.14 1.43
C ALA A 575 -9.77 0.57 2.52
N ARG A 576 -9.90 1.78 3.09
CA ARG A 576 -9.03 2.32 4.17
C ARG A 576 -9.85 3.22 5.12
N LYS A 577 -10.91 2.64 5.68
CA LYS A 577 -11.87 3.36 6.54
C LYS A 577 -11.15 4.04 7.73
N GLY A 578 -11.22 5.38 7.77
CA GLY A 578 -10.67 6.21 8.86
C GLY A 578 -9.35 6.94 8.54
N ASP A 579 -8.71 6.67 7.40
CA ASP A 579 -7.49 7.38 6.98
C ASP A 579 -7.82 8.55 6.04
N TRP A 580 -7.23 9.72 6.24
CA TRP A 580 -7.27 10.86 5.34
C TRP A 580 -6.19 10.74 4.27
N LEU A 581 -6.56 10.82 2.99
CA LEU A 581 -5.63 10.73 1.87
C LEU A 581 -5.78 11.95 0.95
N PHE A 582 -4.72 12.28 0.20
CA PHE A 582 -4.87 13.17 -0.95
C PHE A 582 -5.78 12.50 -1.97
N THR A 583 -6.84 13.21 -2.38
CA THR A 583 -7.91 12.64 -3.21
C THR A 583 -7.40 12.12 -4.55
N ALA A 584 -8.08 11.13 -5.13
CA ALA A 584 -7.76 10.63 -6.47
C ALA A 584 -7.74 11.75 -7.53
N GLU A 585 -8.59 12.77 -7.36
CA GLU A 585 -8.58 13.98 -8.19
C GLU A 585 -7.26 14.73 -8.07
N THR A 586 -6.77 14.97 -6.85
CA THR A 586 -5.46 15.61 -6.61
C THR A 586 -4.35 14.80 -7.26
N VAL A 587 -4.35 13.47 -7.09
CA VAL A 587 -3.34 12.56 -7.65
C VAL A 587 -3.32 12.61 -9.19
N SER A 588 -4.48 12.65 -9.83
CA SER A 588 -4.58 12.77 -11.30
C SER A 588 -4.12 14.13 -11.83
N GLN A 589 -4.27 15.20 -11.04
CA GLN A 589 -3.85 16.55 -11.41
C GLN A 589 -2.38 16.87 -11.03
N VAL A 590 -1.66 15.99 -10.35
CA VAL A 590 -0.25 16.24 -9.95
C VAL A 590 0.63 16.59 -11.16
N GLU A 591 0.49 15.89 -12.29
CA GLU A 591 1.30 16.13 -13.48
C GLU A 591 1.06 17.52 -14.11
N PRO A 592 -0.19 17.94 -14.40
CA PRO A 592 -0.44 19.29 -14.91
C PRO A 592 -0.09 20.39 -13.88
N MET A 593 -0.33 20.16 -12.57
CA MET A 593 0.10 21.07 -11.51
C MET A 593 1.62 21.26 -11.51
N PHE A 594 2.37 20.17 -11.64
CA PHE A 594 3.82 20.17 -11.68
C PHE A 594 4.35 20.97 -12.88
N LEU A 595 3.80 20.75 -14.08
CA LEU A 595 4.17 21.50 -15.28
C LEU A 595 3.92 23.01 -15.13
N ALA A 596 2.77 23.39 -14.56
CA ALA A 596 2.45 24.79 -14.29
C ALA A 596 3.33 25.41 -13.17
N ALA A 597 3.85 24.58 -12.26
CA ALA A 597 4.71 25.00 -11.16
C ALA A 597 6.19 25.14 -11.58
N ILE A 598 6.69 24.39 -12.57
CA ILE A 598 8.11 24.41 -12.98
C ILE A 598 8.62 25.82 -13.33
N SER A 599 7.79 26.66 -13.94
CA SER A 599 8.17 28.03 -14.32
C SER A 599 8.06 29.06 -13.19
N ARG A 600 7.52 28.67 -12.02
CA ARG A 600 7.35 29.56 -10.87
C ARG A 600 8.55 29.46 -9.91
N LYS A 601 8.98 30.62 -9.41
CA LYS A 601 9.93 30.68 -8.30
C LYS A 601 9.28 30.06 -7.06
N ALA A 602 10.02 29.19 -6.37
CA ALA A 602 9.58 28.64 -5.10
C ALA A 602 9.34 29.77 -4.09
N ALA A 603 8.35 29.59 -3.21
CA ALA A 603 8.27 30.43 -2.03
C ALA A 603 9.58 30.26 -1.23
N PRO A 604 10.04 31.27 -0.44
CA PRO A 604 11.16 31.09 0.46
C PRO A 604 10.79 30.06 1.54
N ALA A 605 10.93 28.78 1.21
CA ALA A 605 10.70 27.66 2.10
C ALA A 605 11.97 27.43 2.94
N ARG A 606 11.78 27.20 4.24
CA ARG A 606 12.87 27.02 5.22
C ARG A 606 13.66 25.73 5.04
N ASP A 607 13.17 24.75 4.27
CA ASP A 607 13.87 23.50 3.96
C ASP A 607 14.01 23.29 2.44
N PRO A 608 15.22 23.39 1.86
CA PRO A 608 15.48 23.06 0.47
C PRO A 608 15.55 21.54 0.22
N VAL A 609 15.05 20.70 1.14
CA VAL A 609 15.17 19.24 1.06
C VAL A 609 14.05 18.64 0.20
N THR A 610 14.01 19.00 -1.08
CA THR A 610 13.62 18.00 -2.08
C THR A 610 14.91 17.47 -2.67
N ARG A 611 15.31 16.24 -2.31
CA ARG A 611 16.15 15.43 -3.21
C ARG A 611 15.30 15.16 -4.45
N ALA A 612 15.23 16.15 -5.33
CA ALA A 612 14.50 16.04 -6.58
C ALA A 612 15.00 14.78 -7.29
N SER A 613 14.07 13.94 -7.76
CA SER A 613 14.43 12.76 -8.52
C SER A 613 15.28 13.19 -9.73
N LEU A 614 16.19 12.33 -10.19
CA LEU A 614 16.97 12.57 -11.40
C LEU A 614 16.08 12.99 -12.58
N GLY A 615 14.86 12.43 -12.69
CA GLY A 615 13.88 12.81 -13.70
C GLY A 615 13.31 14.22 -13.54
N ILE A 616 13.02 14.68 -12.32
CA ILE A 616 12.54 16.06 -12.07
C ILE A 616 13.62 17.09 -12.41
N LEU A 617 14.88 16.80 -12.05
CA LEU A 617 16.02 17.66 -12.37
C LEU A 617 16.31 17.68 -13.87
N ALA A 618 16.33 16.51 -14.52
CA ALA A 618 16.53 16.40 -15.96
C ALA A 618 15.45 17.17 -16.73
N ARG A 619 14.17 17.02 -16.34
CA ARG A 619 13.06 17.75 -16.97
C ARG A 619 13.15 19.26 -16.75
N GLY A 620 13.57 19.71 -15.57
CA GLY A 620 13.79 21.14 -15.27
C GLY A 620 14.93 21.77 -16.06
N ALA A 621 15.92 20.99 -16.51
CA ALA A 621 17.05 21.46 -17.32
C ALA A 621 16.73 21.54 -18.83
N VAL A 622 15.66 20.88 -19.28
CA VAL A 622 15.28 20.84 -20.69
C VAL A 622 14.56 22.14 -21.11
N PRO A 623 14.96 22.80 -22.21
CA PRO A 623 14.27 23.99 -22.74
C PRO A 623 12.77 23.77 -22.99
N GLY A 624 11.94 24.80 -22.77
CA GLY A 624 10.47 24.69 -22.85
C GLY A 624 9.92 24.19 -24.20
N TRP A 625 10.59 24.46 -25.33
CA TRP A 625 10.18 23.96 -26.64
C TRP A 625 10.33 22.43 -26.78
N LEU A 626 11.27 21.82 -26.05
CA LEU A 626 11.45 20.37 -25.99
C LEU A 626 10.45 19.68 -25.05
N GLN A 627 9.79 20.45 -24.18
CA GLN A 627 8.75 19.96 -23.28
C GLN A 627 7.36 19.91 -23.94
N ALA A 628 7.23 20.43 -25.18
CA ALA A 628 5.97 20.41 -25.92
C ALA A 628 5.46 18.97 -26.10
N PRO A 629 4.17 18.71 -25.78
CA PRO A 629 3.60 17.36 -25.89
C PRO A 629 3.38 16.98 -27.36
N VAL A 630 3.87 15.82 -27.75
CA VAL A 630 3.64 15.16 -29.04
C VAL A 630 3.14 13.75 -28.74
N LEU A 631 1.90 13.43 -29.13
CA LEU A 631 1.24 12.14 -28.82
C LEU A 631 1.24 11.79 -27.30
N GLY A 632 1.13 12.80 -26.43
CA GLY A 632 1.07 12.62 -24.97
C GLY A 632 2.43 12.44 -24.28
N LEU A 633 3.55 12.53 -25.01
CA LEU A 633 4.91 12.56 -24.47
C LEU A 633 5.63 13.84 -24.90
N GLY A 634 6.49 14.40 -24.06
CA GLY A 634 7.33 15.53 -24.44
C GLY A 634 8.29 15.17 -25.58
N LEU A 635 8.63 16.11 -26.45
CA LEU A 635 9.59 15.88 -27.54
C LEU A 635 10.93 15.33 -27.02
N TYR A 636 11.41 15.81 -25.88
CA TYR A 636 12.61 15.28 -25.22
C TYR A 636 12.47 13.81 -24.78
N GLN A 637 11.26 13.37 -24.43
CA GLN A 637 10.99 11.98 -24.03
C GLN A 637 11.07 11.07 -25.25
N TRP A 638 10.58 11.51 -26.41
CA TRP A 638 10.73 10.78 -27.67
C TRP A 638 12.19 10.66 -28.10
N ILE A 639 12.94 11.76 -28.04
CA ILE A 639 14.38 11.76 -28.33
C ILE A 639 15.12 10.84 -27.35
N GLY A 640 14.77 10.92 -26.06
CA GLY A 640 15.30 10.03 -25.03
C GLY A 640 15.03 8.56 -25.34
N LEU A 641 13.78 8.20 -25.66
CA LEU A 641 13.39 6.83 -26.02
C LEU A 641 14.16 6.32 -27.24
N ALA A 642 14.32 7.17 -28.26
CA ALA A 642 15.09 6.86 -29.46
C ALA A 642 16.59 6.66 -29.16
N LEU A 643 17.15 7.35 -28.14
CA LEU A 643 18.55 7.22 -27.73
C LEU A 643 18.79 6.02 -26.79
N VAL A 644 17.80 5.68 -25.96
CA VAL A 644 17.87 4.57 -24.99
C VAL A 644 18.10 3.24 -25.69
N VAL A 645 17.37 2.97 -26.78
CA VAL A 645 17.48 1.70 -27.53
C VAL A 645 18.89 1.42 -28.07
N PRO A 646 19.53 2.33 -28.85
CA PRO A 646 20.89 2.11 -29.32
C PRO A 646 21.92 2.14 -28.19
N ALA A 647 21.76 2.97 -27.16
CA ALA A 647 22.67 3.01 -26.01
C ALA A 647 22.64 1.68 -25.22
N ALA A 648 21.44 1.16 -24.94
CA ALA A 648 21.23 -0.15 -24.32
C ALA A 648 21.81 -1.29 -25.17
N GLY A 649 21.57 -1.27 -26.49
CA GLY A 649 22.13 -2.25 -27.42
C GLY A 649 23.66 -2.23 -27.47
N ALA A 650 24.26 -1.04 -27.57
CA ALA A 650 25.71 -0.87 -27.60
C ALA A 650 26.37 -1.32 -26.29
N ALA A 651 25.79 -0.97 -25.14
CA ALA A 651 26.29 -1.39 -23.85
C ALA A 651 26.15 -2.90 -23.60
N GLY A 652 25.00 -3.49 -23.97
CA GLY A 652 24.80 -4.93 -23.93
C GLY A 652 25.80 -5.68 -24.81
N TRP A 653 26.07 -5.16 -26.01
CA TRP A 653 27.10 -5.68 -26.91
C TRP A 653 28.51 -5.57 -26.33
N LEU A 654 28.87 -4.41 -25.76
CA LEU A 654 30.18 -4.16 -25.17
C LEU A 654 30.43 -5.07 -23.96
N ALA A 655 29.44 -5.20 -23.08
CA ALA A 655 29.56 -6.05 -21.91
C ALA A 655 29.61 -7.53 -22.25
N LEU A 656 28.86 -7.97 -23.28
CA LEU A 656 28.98 -9.32 -23.80
C LEU A 656 30.42 -9.59 -24.28
N ARG A 657 31.03 -8.65 -25.01
CA ARG A 657 32.44 -8.76 -25.45
C ARG A 657 33.41 -8.79 -24.27
N ALA A 658 33.19 -7.98 -23.24
CA ALA A 658 34.01 -7.98 -22.03
C ALA A 658 33.87 -9.31 -21.25
N PHE A 659 32.66 -9.80 -21.09
CA PHE A 659 32.38 -11.07 -20.41
C PHE A 659 32.96 -12.26 -21.19
N GLU A 660 32.84 -12.27 -22.51
CA GLU A 660 33.50 -13.24 -23.38
C GLU A 660 35.03 -13.19 -23.26
N ALA A 661 35.65 -12.01 -23.14
CA ALA A 661 37.08 -11.90 -22.91
C ALA A 661 37.50 -12.50 -21.57
N CYS A 662 36.76 -12.21 -20.50
CA CYS A 662 37.00 -12.77 -19.17
C CYS A 662 36.83 -14.30 -19.16
N LEU A 663 35.72 -14.79 -19.72
CA LEU A 663 35.39 -16.20 -19.74
C LEU A 663 36.36 -16.99 -20.63
N ARG A 664 36.82 -16.42 -21.76
CA ARG A 664 37.91 -16.99 -22.55
C ARG A 664 39.20 -17.13 -21.73
N GLY A 665 39.55 -16.11 -20.95
CA GLY A 665 40.71 -16.15 -20.07
C GLY A 665 40.62 -17.28 -19.04
N ALA A 666 39.43 -17.47 -18.45
CA ALA A 666 39.18 -18.56 -17.50
C ALA A 666 39.21 -19.94 -18.16
N ILE A 667 38.53 -20.12 -19.29
CA ILE A 667 38.42 -21.40 -20.02
C ILE A 667 39.79 -21.85 -20.59
N ARG A 668 40.61 -20.90 -21.08
CA ARG A 668 41.96 -21.21 -21.56
C ARG A 668 42.88 -21.67 -20.43
N ARG A 669 42.76 -21.08 -19.24
CA ARG A 669 43.54 -21.51 -18.05
C ARG A 669 43.17 -22.92 -17.60
N SER A 670 41.93 -23.36 -17.82
CA SER A 670 41.46 -24.69 -17.46
C SER A 670 41.66 -25.75 -18.56
N GLY A 671 42.27 -25.41 -19.69
CA GLY A 671 42.68 -26.37 -20.73
C GLY A 671 41.59 -26.79 -21.72
N PHE A 672 40.38 -26.21 -21.66
CA PHE A 672 39.28 -26.56 -22.56
C PHE A 672 39.32 -25.78 -23.88
N ARG A 673 39.05 -26.45 -25.01
CA ARG A 673 38.94 -25.83 -26.35
C ARG A 673 37.48 -25.79 -26.81
N LEU A 674 36.80 -24.67 -26.56
CA LEU A 674 35.47 -24.38 -27.11
C LEU A 674 35.60 -23.42 -28.29
N GLY A 675 34.82 -23.63 -29.35
CA GLY A 675 34.79 -22.74 -30.52
C GLY A 675 34.24 -21.35 -30.17
N ASP A 676 34.87 -20.30 -30.70
CA ASP A 676 34.52 -18.90 -30.41
C ASP A 676 33.09 -18.52 -30.83
N GLU A 677 32.57 -19.14 -31.89
CA GLU A 677 31.18 -18.93 -32.32
C GLU A 677 30.17 -19.61 -31.40
N PHE A 678 30.53 -20.77 -30.85
CA PHE A 678 29.67 -21.51 -29.94
C PHE A 678 29.48 -20.77 -28.61
N LEU A 679 30.58 -20.27 -28.03
CA LEU A 679 30.53 -19.51 -26.78
C LEU A 679 29.69 -18.23 -26.93
N ARG A 680 29.91 -17.48 -28.02
CA ARG A 680 29.12 -16.30 -28.38
C ARG A 680 27.63 -16.62 -28.50
N ALA A 681 27.28 -17.69 -29.22
CA ALA A 681 25.89 -18.07 -29.42
C ALA A 681 25.16 -18.40 -28.10
N LYS A 682 25.86 -18.98 -27.12
CA LYS A 682 25.29 -19.32 -25.80
C LYS A 682 25.19 -18.11 -24.86
N LEU A 683 26.10 -17.15 -24.93
CA LEU A 683 26.11 -15.98 -24.05
C LEU A 683 25.28 -14.79 -24.55
N ARG A 684 24.85 -14.79 -25.81
CA ARG A 684 23.97 -13.75 -26.40
C ARG A 684 22.81 -13.29 -25.49
N PRO A 685 22.04 -14.18 -24.82
CA PRO A 685 20.95 -13.76 -23.95
C PRO A 685 21.39 -12.87 -22.78
N LEU A 686 22.59 -13.09 -22.24
CA LEU A 686 23.17 -12.27 -21.18
C LEU A 686 23.44 -10.83 -21.65
N GLY A 687 23.87 -10.66 -22.91
CA GLY A 687 24.06 -9.35 -23.52
C GLY A 687 22.75 -8.59 -23.70
N TRP A 688 21.70 -9.27 -24.19
CA TRP A 688 20.35 -8.72 -24.24
C TRP A 688 19.82 -8.37 -22.85
N GLN A 689 20.17 -9.17 -21.84
CA GLN A 689 19.71 -8.95 -20.48
C GLN A 689 20.32 -7.70 -19.88
N LEU A 690 21.63 -7.53 -20.03
CA LEU A 690 22.27 -6.30 -19.59
C LEU A 690 21.77 -5.08 -20.39
N GLY A 691 21.51 -5.24 -21.68
CA GLY A 691 20.88 -4.20 -22.49
C GLY A 691 19.51 -3.80 -21.93
N LEU A 692 18.66 -4.77 -21.59
CA LEU A 692 17.35 -4.51 -20.99
C LEU A 692 17.46 -3.86 -19.60
N PHE A 693 18.43 -4.25 -18.78
CA PHE A 693 18.72 -3.63 -17.48
C PHE A 693 19.12 -2.17 -17.66
N LEU A 694 20.06 -1.90 -18.56
CA LEU A 694 20.51 -0.54 -18.83
C LEU A 694 19.40 0.32 -19.44
N ALA A 695 18.57 -0.25 -20.32
CA ALA A 695 17.39 0.43 -20.84
C ALA A 695 16.44 0.82 -19.69
N ALA A 696 16.18 -0.09 -18.73
CA ALA A 696 15.34 0.20 -17.57
C ALA A 696 15.89 1.37 -16.73
N VAL A 697 17.21 1.39 -16.48
CA VAL A 697 17.89 2.47 -15.74
C VAL A 697 17.85 3.79 -16.51
N LEU A 698 18.07 3.76 -17.83
CA LEU A 698 18.05 4.95 -18.67
C LEU A 698 16.64 5.50 -18.90
N LEU A 699 15.58 4.70 -18.70
CA LEU A 699 14.17 5.15 -18.79
C LEU A 699 13.72 5.97 -17.57
N GLU A 700 14.32 5.75 -16.39
CA GLU A 700 13.99 6.46 -15.16
C GLU A 700 14.13 8.01 -15.28
N PRO A 701 15.22 8.57 -15.81
CA PRO A 701 15.38 10.02 -15.95
C PRO A 701 14.46 10.67 -17.00
N LEU A 702 13.80 9.91 -17.87
CA LEU A 702 12.85 10.47 -18.86
C LEU A 702 11.53 10.94 -18.22
N ASP A 703 11.24 10.51 -16.98
CA ASP A 703 10.04 10.87 -16.22
C ASP A 703 8.75 10.67 -17.04
N LEU A 704 8.59 9.46 -17.60
CA LEU A 704 7.44 9.12 -18.44
C LEU A 704 6.11 9.25 -17.67
N PRO A 705 5.01 9.66 -18.34
CA PRO A 705 3.70 9.77 -17.72
C PRO A 705 3.24 8.45 -17.08
N VAL A 706 2.42 8.55 -16.03
CA VAL A 706 1.88 7.39 -15.28
C VAL A 706 1.21 6.37 -16.20
N ALA A 707 0.45 6.85 -17.20
CA ALA A 707 -0.22 5.99 -18.16
C ALA A 707 0.73 5.21 -19.08
N ALA A 708 1.91 5.76 -19.40
CA ALA A 708 2.93 5.08 -20.17
C ALA A 708 3.65 4.04 -19.31
N TRP A 709 4.05 4.43 -18.09
CA TRP A 709 4.74 3.52 -17.16
C TRP A 709 3.89 2.34 -16.72
N GLY A 710 2.59 2.56 -16.49
CA GLY A 710 1.64 1.50 -16.16
C GLY A 710 1.53 0.40 -17.22
N ARG A 711 1.81 0.72 -18.49
CA ARG A 711 1.84 -0.25 -19.61
C ARG A 711 3.24 -0.83 -19.85
N ALA A 712 4.29 -0.04 -19.69
CA ALA A 712 5.65 -0.46 -19.97
C ALA A 712 6.22 -1.39 -18.89
N LEU A 713 5.94 -1.17 -17.59
CA LEU A 713 6.50 -1.96 -16.49
C LEU A 713 6.18 -3.47 -16.59
N PRO A 714 4.92 -3.90 -16.83
CA PRO A 714 4.62 -5.32 -16.99
C PRO A 714 5.36 -5.96 -18.16
N VAL A 715 5.44 -5.28 -19.31
CA VAL A 715 6.15 -5.75 -20.51
C VAL A 715 7.64 -5.91 -20.24
N LEU A 716 8.25 -4.92 -19.57
CA LEU A 716 9.66 -4.95 -19.21
C LEU A 716 9.98 -6.10 -18.24
N LYS A 717 9.12 -6.33 -17.24
CA LYS A 717 9.27 -7.44 -16.28
C LYS A 717 9.09 -8.81 -16.94
N PHE A 718 8.11 -8.96 -17.83
CA PHE A 718 7.92 -10.17 -18.64
C PHE A 718 9.15 -10.46 -19.49
N ALA A 719 9.64 -9.45 -20.22
CA ALA A 719 10.86 -9.58 -21.01
C ALA A 719 12.08 -9.96 -20.14
N TRP A 720 12.20 -9.40 -18.94
CA TRP A 720 13.27 -9.70 -18.00
C TRP A 720 13.27 -11.16 -17.54
N ILE A 721 12.11 -11.68 -17.13
CA ILE A 721 11.96 -13.06 -16.64
C ILE A 721 12.21 -14.06 -17.78
N GLY A 722 11.60 -13.84 -18.95
CA GLY A 722 11.84 -14.69 -20.12
C GLY A 722 13.31 -14.74 -20.53
N LEU A 723 14.01 -13.61 -20.43
CA LEU A 723 15.44 -13.52 -20.75
C LEU A 723 16.33 -14.18 -19.69
N MET A 724 15.94 -14.13 -18.41
CA MET A 724 16.58 -14.91 -17.35
C MET A 724 16.44 -16.41 -17.58
N ALA A 725 15.24 -16.87 -17.93
CA ALA A 725 15.00 -18.28 -18.26
C ALA A 725 15.83 -18.72 -19.47
N TRP A 726 15.88 -17.90 -20.52
CA TRP A 726 16.68 -18.19 -21.71
C TRP A 726 18.18 -18.28 -21.39
N THR A 727 18.69 -17.35 -20.58
CA THR A 727 20.08 -17.34 -20.12
C THR A 727 20.40 -18.59 -19.30
N ALA A 728 19.55 -18.96 -18.34
CA ALA A 728 19.71 -20.16 -17.54
C ALA A 728 19.75 -21.44 -18.40
N ILE A 729 18.85 -21.57 -19.38
CA ILE A 729 18.86 -22.71 -20.32
C ILE A 729 20.17 -22.75 -21.13
N ARG A 730 20.68 -21.61 -21.57
CA ARG A 730 21.96 -21.54 -22.30
C ARG A 730 23.16 -21.84 -21.42
N LEU A 731 23.13 -21.50 -20.14
CA LEU A 731 24.16 -21.89 -19.18
C LEU A 731 24.19 -23.40 -18.98
N VAL A 732 23.02 -24.05 -18.92
CA VAL A 732 22.93 -25.52 -18.91
C VAL A 732 23.51 -26.11 -20.20
N ASP A 733 23.21 -25.55 -21.37
CA ASP A 733 23.82 -25.98 -22.64
C ASP A 733 25.36 -25.83 -22.63
N LEU A 734 25.88 -24.74 -22.07
CA LEU A 734 27.31 -24.48 -21.96
C LEU A 734 27.98 -25.48 -21.02
N GLY A 735 27.36 -25.77 -19.87
CA GLY A 735 27.83 -26.80 -18.94
C GLY A 735 27.86 -28.19 -19.58
N MET A 736 26.83 -28.53 -20.37
CA MET A 736 26.80 -29.78 -21.15
C MET A 736 27.91 -29.86 -22.20
N ALA A 737 28.21 -28.76 -22.88
CA ALA A 737 29.29 -28.70 -23.85
C ALA A 737 30.68 -28.82 -23.20
N LEU A 738 30.86 -28.24 -22.02
CA LEU A 738 32.07 -28.40 -21.21
C LEU A 738 32.24 -29.85 -20.75
N TYR A 739 31.16 -30.49 -20.31
CA TYR A 739 31.16 -31.91 -19.95
C TYR A 739 31.53 -32.79 -21.15
N ALA A 740 30.91 -32.59 -22.32
CA ALA A 740 31.16 -33.40 -23.51
C ALA A 740 32.60 -33.30 -24.06
N ASN A 741 33.26 -32.14 -23.93
CA ASN A 741 34.61 -31.89 -24.44
C ASN A 741 35.72 -32.15 -23.41
N SER A 742 35.41 -32.75 -22.27
CA SER A 742 36.38 -32.98 -21.20
C SER A 742 37.11 -34.33 -21.33
N ASP A 743 38.33 -34.32 -21.86
CA ASP A 743 39.14 -35.55 -22.04
C ASP A 743 39.46 -36.27 -20.71
N GLN A 744 39.54 -35.54 -19.60
CA GLN A 744 39.80 -36.10 -18.26
C GLN A 744 38.64 -36.94 -17.68
N LEU A 745 37.41 -36.76 -18.18
CA LEU A 745 36.22 -37.47 -17.69
C LEU A 745 35.84 -38.68 -18.56
N GLN A 746 36.55 -38.91 -19.68
CA GLN A 746 36.29 -40.01 -20.61
C GLN A 746 36.47 -41.41 -19.99
N HIS A 747 37.34 -41.56 -18.98
CA HIS A 747 37.61 -42.84 -18.31
C HIS A 747 36.45 -43.35 -17.41
N ARG A 748 35.36 -42.56 -17.21
CA ARG A 748 34.17 -42.95 -16.41
C ARG A 748 32.85 -42.90 -17.22
N ARG A 749 32.90 -43.14 -18.54
CA ARG A 749 31.78 -42.96 -19.49
C ARG A 749 30.51 -43.79 -19.25
N ASN A 750 30.61 -44.99 -18.67
CA ASN A 750 29.50 -45.95 -18.74
C ASN A 750 28.27 -45.62 -17.87
N LEU A 751 28.39 -44.81 -16.81
CA LEU A 751 27.25 -44.40 -15.97
C LEU A 751 26.83 -42.93 -16.19
N SER A 752 27.74 -42.10 -16.68
CA SER A 752 27.57 -40.64 -16.74
C SER A 752 26.87 -40.18 -18.02
N ASP A 753 26.97 -40.94 -19.12
CA ASP A 753 26.41 -40.58 -20.42
C ASP A 753 24.86 -40.62 -20.49
N MET A 754 24.20 -41.33 -19.56
CA MET A 754 22.74 -41.35 -19.48
C MET A 754 22.18 -40.39 -18.42
N VAL A 755 22.90 -40.19 -17.30
CA VAL A 755 22.44 -39.37 -16.17
C VAL A 755 22.59 -37.88 -16.48
N VAL A 756 23.72 -37.46 -17.05
CA VAL A 756 24.03 -36.03 -17.24
C VAL A 756 23.09 -35.35 -18.26
N PRO A 757 22.83 -35.92 -19.46
CA PRO A 757 21.88 -35.32 -20.40
C PRO A 757 20.44 -35.31 -19.89
N THR A 758 20.05 -36.35 -19.15
CA THR A 758 18.71 -36.47 -18.56
C THR A 758 18.54 -35.44 -17.44
N GLY A 759 19.52 -35.28 -16.56
CA GLY A 759 19.54 -34.24 -15.53
C GLY A 759 19.48 -32.83 -16.11
N ALA A 760 20.19 -32.56 -17.21
CA ALA A 760 20.13 -31.28 -17.90
C ALA A 760 18.74 -30.98 -18.50
N ARG A 761 18.01 -31.99 -18.99
CA ARG A 761 16.62 -31.84 -19.44
C ARG A 761 15.69 -31.51 -18.27
N PHE A 762 15.83 -32.20 -17.14
CA PHE A 762 15.07 -31.90 -15.93
C PHE A 762 15.34 -30.50 -15.39
N LEU A 763 16.60 -30.06 -15.38
CA LEU A 763 16.98 -28.72 -14.93
C LEU A 763 16.38 -27.64 -15.85
N LYS A 764 16.40 -27.84 -17.16
CA LYS A 764 15.73 -26.93 -18.12
C LYS A 764 14.23 -26.88 -17.92
N LEU A 765 13.58 -28.02 -17.68
CA LEU A 765 12.16 -28.10 -17.36
C LEU A 765 11.85 -27.33 -16.08
N ALA A 766 12.65 -27.51 -15.03
CA ALA A 766 12.51 -26.77 -13.77
C ALA A 766 12.63 -25.26 -13.98
N VAL A 767 13.63 -24.80 -14.75
CA VAL A 767 13.78 -23.38 -15.12
C VAL A 767 12.54 -22.85 -15.84
N LEU A 768 11.99 -23.61 -16.79
CA LEU A 768 10.79 -23.21 -17.53
C LEU A 768 9.56 -23.12 -16.61
N VAL A 769 9.37 -24.10 -15.72
CA VAL A 769 8.26 -24.12 -14.75
C VAL A 769 8.35 -22.95 -13.78
N VAL A 770 9.55 -22.64 -13.26
CA VAL A 770 9.77 -21.48 -12.38
C VAL A 770 9.50 -20.17 -13.12
N ALA A 771 10.02 -20.02 -14.34
CA ALA A 771 9.78 -18.84 -15.16
C ALA A 771 8.28 -18.65 -15.44
N ALA A 772 7.59 -19.70 -15.90
CA ALA A 772 6.15 -19.66 -16.14
C ALA A 772 5.35 -19.32 -14.88
N SER A 773 5.74 -19.84 -13.71
CA SER A 773 5.09 -19.52 -12.44
C SER A 773 5.28 -18.05 -12.06
N CYS A 774 6.48 -17.50 -12.29
CA CYS A 774 6.76 -16.08 -12.07
C CYS A 774 5.98 -15.19 -13.06
N GLU A 775 5.82 -15.61 -14.32
CA GLU A 775 5.01 -14.89 -15.31
C GLU A 775 3.52 -14.90 -14.94
N VAL A 776 2.98 -16.04 -14.50
CA VAL A 776 1.61 -16.13 -14.01
C VAL A 776 1.41 -15.23 -12.78
N TYR A 777 2.40 -15.09 -11.91
CA TYR A 777 2.38 -14.13 -10.79
C TYR A 777 2.35 -12.68 -11.29
N LEU A 778 3.12 -12.37 -12.33
CA LEU A 778 3.12 -11.04 -12.93
C LEU A 778 1.85 -10.69 -13.69
N VAL A 779 1.12 -11.67 -14.24
CA VAL A 779 -0.06 -11.45 -15.09
C VAL A 779 -1.38 -11.64 -14.34
N GLY A 780 -1.46 -12.57 -13.37
CA GLY A 780 -2.67 -12.91 -12.61
C GLY A 780 -2.77 -12.26 -11.21
N ASN A 781 -3.92 -12.47 -10.55
CA ASN A 781 -4.03 -12.31 -9.10
C ASN A 781 -3.31 -13.49 -8.44
N GLY A 782 -2.66 -13.28 -7.28
CA GLY A 782 -1.82 -14.29 -6.61
C GLY A 782 -2.49 -15.65 -6.41
N GLU A 783 -3.82 -15.71 -6.36
CA GLU A 783 -4.59 -16.95 -6.32
C GLU A 783 -4.29 -17.94 -7.46
N TRP A 784 -4.08 -17.46 -8.69
CA TRP A 784 -3.77 -18.33 -9.82
C TRP A 784 -2.42 -19.02 -9.64
N VAL A 785 -1.46 -18.33 -9.04
CA VAL A 785 -0.15 -18.89 -8.71
C VAL A 785 -0.29 -19.93 -7.61
N THR A 786 -1.09 -19.67 -6.57
CA THR A 786 -1.36 -20.65 -5.53
C THR A 786 -2.00 -21.92 -6.09
N ARG A 787 -2.96 -21.80 -7.01
CA ARG A 787 -3.60 -22.96 -7.68
C ARG A 787 -2.61 -23.71 -8.57
N LEU A 788 -1.79 -23.00 -9.35
CA LEU A 788 -0.75 -23.60 -10.19
C LEU A 788 0.29 -24.34 -9.34
N LEU A 789 0.77 -23.72 -8.26
CA LEU A 789 1.73 -24.32 -7.33
C LEU A 789 1.12 -25.49 -6.57
N ALA A 790 -0.16 -25.43 -6.18
CA ALA A 790 -0.86 -26.56 -5.57
C ALA A 790 -0.96 -27.75 -6.54
N GLY A 791 -1.34 -27.51 -7.80
CA GLY A 791 -1.39 -28.54 -8.84
C GLY A 791 -0.01 -29.13 -9.16
N LEU A 792 1.00 -28.28 -9.33
CA LEU A 792 2.40 -28.71 -9.52
C LEU A 792 2.95 -29.45 -8.30
N GLY A 793 2.54 -29.06 -7.09
CA GLY A 793 2.89 -29.74 -5.85
C GLY A 793 2.33 -31.16 -5.80
N LEU A 794 1.07 -31.35 -6.21
CA LEU A 794 0.45 -32.68 -6.29
C LEU A 794 1.11 -33.57 -7.36
N VAL A 795 1.37 -33.02 -8.55
CA VAL A 795 2.10 -33.73 -9.62
C VAL A 795 3.53 -34.04 -9.18
N GLY A 796 4.21 -33.10 -8.52
CA GLY A 796 5.54 -33.28 -7.97
C GLY A 796 5.59 -34.34 -6.88
N LEU A 797 4.58 -34.40 -6.01
CA LEU A 797 4.43 -35.45 -5.00
C LEU A 797 4.29 -36.82 -5.68
N ALA A 798 3.39 -36.95 -6.66
CA ALA A 798 3.21 -38.19 -7.42
C ALA A 798 4.52 -38.63 -8.11
N ALA A 799 5.23 -37.70 -8.75
CA ALA A 799 6.52 -37.96 -9.38
C ALA A 799 7.59 -38.37 -8.34
N SER A 800 7.61 -37.75 -7.15
CA SER A 800 8.56 -38.08 -6.08
C SER A 800 8.32 -39.47 -5.50
N LEU A 801 7.06 -39.87 -5.34
CA LEU A 801 6.68 -41.21 -4.90
C LEU A 801 7.08 -42.26 -5.93
N ALA A 802 6.85 -42.00 -7.23
CA ALA A 802 7.28 -42.87 -8.32
C ALA A 802 8.81 -43.00 -8.41
N ALA A 803 9.56 -41.92 -8.10
CA ALA A 803 11.02 -41.90 -8.14
C ALA A 803 11.68 -42.47 -6.86
N GLN A 804 10.91 -42.72 -5.80
CA GLN A 804 11.42 -43.04 -4.45
C GLN A 804 12.43 -44.19 -4.45
N ASP A 805 12.13 -45.31 -5.12
CA ASP A 805 13.02 -46.48 -5.12
C ASP A 805 14.29 -46.25 -5.93
N THR A 806 14.23 -45.44 -6.98
CA THR A 806 15.42 -45.06 -7.75
C THR A 806 16.34 -44.20 -6.88
N LEU A 807 15.79 -43.21 -6.17
CA LEU A 807 16.56 -42.37 -5.25
C LEU A 807 17.15 -43.17 -4.10
N LYS A 808 16.40 -44.09 -3.48
CA LYS A 808 16.91 -44.97 -2.41
C LYS A 808 18.13 -45.77 -2.86
N ASN A 809 18.08 -46.34 -4.07
CA ASN A 809 19.21 -47.10 -4.62
C ASN A 809 20.40 -46.20 -4.99
N PHE A 810 20.15 -44.99 -5.50
CA PHE A 810 21.20 -44.01 -5.76
C PHE A 810 21.95 -43.62 -4.48
N PHE A 811 21.22 -43.26 -3.41
CA PHE A 811 21.83 -42.97 -2.11
C PHE A 811 22.53 -44.18 -1.52
N GLY A 812 21.98 -45.39 -1.70
CA GLY A 812 22.68 -46.64 -1.34
C GLY A 812 24.03 -46.76 -2.05
N THR A 813 24.10 -46.44 -3.35
CA THR A 813 25.36 -46.44 -4.10
C THR A 813 26.35 -45.41 -3.57
N LEU A 814 25.90 -44.19 -3.27
CA LEU A 814 26.76 -43.14 -2.70
C LEU A 814 27.31 -43.56 -1.34
N LEU A 815 26.50 -44.23 -0.51
CA LEU A 815 26.95 -44.73 0.79
C LEU A 815 28.01 -45.84 0.64
N LEU A 816 27.77 -46.81 -0.25
CA LEU A 816 28.73 -47.88 -0.53
C LEU A 816 30.07 -47.34 -1.06
N ILE A 817 30.04 -46.29 -1.89
CA ILE A 817 31.24 -45.62 -2.37
C ILE A 817 31.89 -44.78 -1.27
N GLY A 818 31.12 -44.09 -0.43
CA GLY A 818 31.65 -43.21 0.60
C GLY A 818 32.29 -43.94 1.78
N GLU A 819 31.64 -44.98 2.27
CA GLU A 819 32.09 -45.74 3.45
C GLU A 819 33.06 -46.88 3.09
N HIS A 820 33.07 -47.31 1.83
CA HIS A 820 33.89 -48.43 1.35
C HIS A 820 33.83 -49.68 2.26
N PRO A 821 32.64 -50.21 2.62
CA PRO A 821 32.52 -51.36 3.52
C PRO A 821 33.14 -52.64 2.94
N PHE A 822 33.31 -52.69 1.62
CA PHE A 822 34.01 -53.74 0.89
C PHE A 822 34.64 -53.20 -0.40
N LYS A 823 35.56 -53.97 -0.97
CA LYS A 823 36.15 -53.73 -2.29
C LYS A 823 35.60 -54.72 -3.31
N ILE A 824 35.67 -54.34 -4.58
CA ILE A 824 35.44 -55.29 -5.68
C ILE A 824 36.47 -56.42 -5.55
N GLY A 825 36.01 -57.66 -5.54
CA GLY A 825 36.80 -58.86 -5.27
C GLY A 825 36.78 -59.34 -3.82
N ASP A 826 36.21 -58.58 -2.87
CA ASP A 826 36.04 -59.07 -1.50
C ASP A 826 34.93 -60.13 -1.43
N SER A 827 35.17 -61.18 -0.65
CA SER A 827 34.12 -62.13 -0.25
C SER A 827 33.36 -61.55 0.95
N ILE A 828 32.04 -61.44 0.80
CA ILE A 828 31.16 -60.82 1.80
C ILE A 828 29.95 -61.71 2.08
N VAL A 829 29.37 -61.57 3.27
CA VAL A 829 28.07 -62.11 3.61
C VAL A 829 27.11 -60.98 3.94
N VAL A 830 26.00 -60.91 3.21
CA VAL A 830 25.00 -59.84 3.32
C VAL A 830 23.61 -60.46 3.25
N GLY A 831 22.79 -60.22 4.27
CA GLY A 831 21.40 -60.74 4.31
C GLY A 831 21.31 -62.26 4.24
N GLY A 832 22.30 -62.99 4.75
CA GLY A 832 22.38 -64.45 4.70
C GLY A 832 22.89 -65.03 3.38
N MET A 833 23.18 -64.19 2.37
CA MET A 833 23.81 -64.61 1.11
C MET A 833 25.32 -64.42 1.18
N GLU A 834 26.08 -65.42 0.75
CA GLU A 834 27.55 -65.39 0.70
C GLU A 834 28.04 -65.36 -0.76
N GLY A 835 29.04 -64.53 -1.04
CA GLY A 835 29.72 -64.53 -2.33
C GLY A 835 30.78 -63.46 -2.47
N THR A 836 31.38 -63.39 -3.65
CA THR A 836 32.45 -62.42 -4.01
C THR A 836 31.86 -61.27 -4.82
N VAL A 837 32.18 -60.03 -4.46
CA VAL A 837 31.68 -58.84 -5.16
C VAL A 837 32.34 -58.69 -6.52
N GLU A 838 31.56 -58.67 -7.59
CA GLU A 838 32.08 -58.47 -8.95
C GLU A 838 32.07 -57.01 -9.40
N SER A 839 30.97 -56.32 -9.14
CA SER A 839 30.82 -54.93 -9.54
C SER A 839 29.69 -54.25 -8.77
N VAL A 840 29.83 -52.94 -8.58
CA VAL A 840 28.82 -52.07 -7.99
C VAL A 840 28.31 -51.14 -9.09
N GLY A 841 27.08 -51.35 -9.54
CA GLY A 841 26.41 -50.48 -10.51
C GLY A 841 25.68 -49.30 -9.84
N PHE A 842 24.97 -48.51 -10.63
CA PHE A 842 24.20 -47.34 -10.14
C PHE A 842 22.97 -47.70 -9.27
N ARG A 843 22.39 -48.88 -9.46
CA ARG A 843 21.18 -49.32 -8.74
C ARG A 843 21.37 -50.63 -7.97
N SER A 844 22.33 -51.44 -8.37
CA SER A 844 22.52 -52.79 -7.84
C SER A 844 24.00 -53.17 -7.80
N THR A 845 24.33 -54.08 -6.89
CA THR A 845 25.63 -54.74 -6.78
C THR A 845 25.49 -56.18 -7.20
N TRP A 846 26.46 -56.68 -7.94
CA TRP A 846 26.52 -58.06 -8.42
C TRP A 846 27.50 -58.86 -7.56
N ILE A 847 27.02 -59.96 -6.99
CA ILE A 847 27.77 -60.85 -6.10
C ILE A 847 27.73 -62.27 -6.68
N ARG A 848 28.89 -62.91 -6.81
CA ARG A 848 29.03 -64.28 -7.30
C ARG A 848 29.13 -65.27 -6.15
N THR A 849 28.22 -66.24 -6.07
CA THR A 849 28.20 -67.24 -5.00
C THR A 849 29.31 -68.29 -5.17
N PRO A 850 29.60 -69.10 -4.13
CA PRO A 850 30.50 -70.25 -4.25
C PRO A 850 30.07 -71.27 -5.32
N ASP A 851 28.76 -71.36 -5.60
CA ASP A 851 28.17 -72.19 -6.67
C ASP A 851 28.19 -71.50 -8.05
N ASP A 852 28.97 -70.43 -8.22
CA ASP A 852 29.11 -69.63 -9.46
C ASP A 852 27.81 -68.95 -9.95
N SER A 853 26.83 -68.75 -9.08
CA SER A 853 25.60 -68.00 -9.42
C SER A 853 25.80 -66.49 -9.23
N LEU A 854 25.30 -65.68 -10.19
CA LEU A 854 25.37 -64.22 -10.11
C LEU A 854 24.10 -63.62 -9.47
N ILE A 855 24.22 -63.17 -8.23
CA ILE A 855 23.14 -62.53 -7.48
C ILE A 855 23.20 -61.02 -7.71
N THR A 856 22.07 -60.42 -8.12
CA THR A 856 21.92 -58.97 -8.26
C THR A 856 21.12 -58.42 -7.09
N ILE A 857 21.75 -57.62 -6.24
CA ILE A 857 21.09 -57.05 -5.04
C ILE A 857 20.95 -55.53 -5.21
N PRO A 858 19.76 -54.94 -5.00
CA PRO A 858 19.59 -53.49 -4.96
C PRO A 858 20.53 -52.83 -3.94
N ASN A 859 21.14 -51.71 -4.33
CA ASN A 859 22.13 -51.03 -3.49
C ASN A 859 21.51 -50.49 -2.20
N SER A 860 20.23 -50.13 -2.21
CA SER A 860 19.51 -49.72 -0.99
C SER A 860 19.40 -50.85 0.04
N ILE A 861 19.36 -52.11 -0.39
CA ILE A 861 19.27 -53.26 0.52
C ILE A 861 20.64 -53.53 1.13
N ILE A 862 21.71 -53.55 0.33
CA ILE A 862 23.08 -53.78 0.83
C ILE A 862 23.49 -52.66 1.79
N ALA A 863 23.24 -51.40 1.42
CA ALA A 863 23.62 -50.24 2.22
C ALA A 863 22.95 -50.22 3.62
N ASN A 864 21.79 -50.86 3.77
CA ASN A 864 21.06 -50.95 5.04
C ASN A 864 21.22 -52.30 5.75
N ALA A 865 21.95 -53.25 5.15
CA ALA A 865 22.17 -54.58 5.71
C ALA A 865 23.47 -54.63 6.51
N SER A 866 23.55 -55.55 7.48
CA SER A 866 24.83 -55.89 8.10
C SER A 866 25.72 -56.63 7.10
N ILE A 867 26.96 -56.18 6.96
CA ILE A 867 27.94 -56.71 6.01
C ILE A 867 29.08 -57.38 6.79
N ASP A 868 29.18 -58.71 6.73
CA ASP A 868 30.38 -59.45 7.17
C ASP A 868 31.38 -59.49 6.02
N ASN A 869 32.34 -58.57 6.03
CA ASN A 869 33.41 -58.55 5.04
C ASN A 869 34.51 -59.56 5.40
N ARG A 870 34.45 -60.74 4.77
CA ARG A 870 35.43 -61.81 4.96
C ARG A 870 36.75 -61.53 4.24
N GLY A 871 36.73 -60.71 3.19
CA GLY A 871 37.92 -60.23 2.48
C GLY A 871 38.82 -59.32 3.32
N ALA A 872 38.24 -58.57 4.26
CA ALA A 872 38.96 -57.66 5.15
C ALA A 872 39.55 -58.33 6.42
N ARG A 873 39.44 -59.66 6.57
CA ARG A 873 39.95 -60.39 7.75
C ARG A 873 41.47 -60.29 7.85
N THR A 874 41.98 -59.83 8.99
CA THR A 874 43.42 -59.79 9.30
C THR A 874 43.95 -61.12 9.84
N THR A 875 43.09 -61.90 10.48
CA THR A 875 43.41 -63.20 11.09
C THR A 875 42.20 -64.11 11.00
N ARG A 876 42.41 -65.42 10.99
CA ARG A 876 41.34 -66.41 10.89
C ARG A 876 41.33 -67.30 12.12
N ARG A 877 40.22 -67.28 12.86
CA ARG A 877 40.06 -68.02 14.11
C ARG A 877 39.68 -69.46 13.82
N TYR A 878 40.49 -70.39 14.29
CA TYR A 878 40.15 -71.80 14.37
C TYR A 878 39.78 -72.15 15.81
N LYS A 879 38.54 -72.61 15.99
CA LYS A 879 38.00 -73.08 17.26
C LYS A 879 37.63 -74.55 17.10
N ALA A 880 38.25 -75.41 17.89
CA ALA A 880 37.94 -76.84 17.92
C ALA A 880 37.81 -77.32 19.37
N VAL A 881 36.93 -78.29 19.60
CA VAL A 881 36.82 -78.99 20.88
C VAL A 881 37.33 -80.41 20.66
N ILE A 882 38.38 -80.78 21.37
CA ILE A 882 39.01 -82.10 21.30
C ILE A 882 38.59 -82.87 22.56
N GLY A 883 37.84 -83.96 22.37
CA GLY A 883 37.49 -84.86 23.45
C GLY A 883 38.66 -85.79 23.79
N VAL A 884 39.12 -85.75 25.03
CA VAL A 884 40.14 -86.64 25.59
C VAL A 884 39.49 -87.62 26.54
N ASP A 885 39.94 -88.87 26.56
CA ASP A 885 39.36 -89.90 27.43
C ASP A 885 39.51 -89.52 28.92
N TYR A 886 38.46 -89.77 29.73
CA TYR A 886 38.44 -89.51 31.17
C TYR A 886 39.53 -90.24 31.95
N ASP A 887 39.95 -91.40 31.44
CA ASP A 887 40.99 -92.23 32.05
C ASP A 887 42.39 -91.63 31.84
N THR A 888 42.50 -90.49 31.14
CA THR A 888 43.77 -89.80 30.89
C THR A 888 44.27 -89.07 32.15
N PRO A 889 45.45 -89.41 32.69
CA PRO A 889 46.01 -88.73 33.85
C PRO A 889 46.26 -87.24 33.59
N ALA A 890 46.02 -86.39 34.60
CA ALA A 890 46.16 -84.93 34.50
C ALA A 890 47.54 -84.47 34.01
N HIS A 891 48.63 -85.18 34.37
CA HIS A 891 49.98 -84.82 33.91
C HIS A 891 50.16 -85.03 32.39
N ARG A 892 49.55 -86.06 31.79
CA ARG A 892 49.60 -86.28 30.33
C ARG A 892 48.74 -85.26 29.59
N LEU A 893 47.59 -84.91 30.15
CA LEU A 893 46.73 -83.86 29.60
C LEU A 893 47.43 -82.50 29.61
N ASN A 894 48.15 -82.16 30.68
CA ASN A 894 48.97 -80.95 30.72
C ASN A 894 50.13 -81.00 29.72
N ALA A 895 50.82 -82.15 29.59
CA ALA A 895 51.86 -82.34 28.59
C ALA A 895 51.35 -82.15 27.14
N LEU A 896 50.14 -82.62 26.82
CA LEU A 896 49.51 -82.40 25.52
C LEU A 896 49.24 -80.92 25.26
N ARG A 897 48.71 -80.20 26.25
CA ARG A 897 48.48 -78.75 26.15
C ARG A 897 49.77 -77.98 25.91
N GLU A 898 50.83 -78.33 26.63
CA GLU A 898 52.15 -77.71 26.48
C GLU A 898 52.77 -78.02 25.13
N ALA A 899 52.69 -79.27 24.65
CA ALA A 899 53.17 -79.68 23.34
C ALA A 899 52.46 -78.93 22.19
N LEU A 900 51.13 -78.80 22.26
CA LEU A 900 50.35 -78.06 21.26
C LEU A 900 50.63 -76.56 21.30
N ARG A 901 50.86 -75.98 22.49
CA ARG A 901 51.30 -74.59 22.61
C ARG A 901 52.71 -74.39 22.04
N ALA A 902 53.62 -75.32 22.27
CA ALA A 902 54.98 -75.27 21.72
C ALA A 902 54.97 -75.36 20.20
N TYR A 903 54.17 -76.26 19.62
CA TYR A 903 53.98 -76.35 18.16
C TYR A 903 53.39 -75.06 17.60
N ALA A 904 52.33 -74.55 18.22
CA ALA A 904 51.70 -73.29 17.80
C ALA A 904 52.68 -72.10 17.87
N ALA A 905 53.58 -72.06 18.86
CA ALA A 905 54.61 -71.02 18.99
C ALA A 905 55.76 -71.16 17.97
N ALA A 906 56.01 -72.38 17.47
CA ALA A 906 57.01 -72.66 16.45
C ALA A 906 56.53 -72.32 15.02
N GLN A 907 55.21 -72.37 14.78
CA GLN A 907 54.66 -72.21 13.44
C GLN A 907 54.48 -70.74 13.04
N PRO A 908 55.04 -70.27 11.91
CA PRO A 908 54.90 -68.88 11.45
C PRO A 908 53.47 -68.47 11.08
N SER A 909 52.63 -69.42 10.67
CA SER A 909 51.24 -69.17 10.28
C SER A 909 50.26 -69.04 11.45
N ILE A 910 50.72 -69.20 12.70
CA ILE A 910 49.89 -69.07 13.92
C ILE A 910 50.35 -67.87 14.75
N LEU A 911 49.39 -67.06 15.23
CA LEU A 911 49.69 -65.95 16.12
C LEU A 911 50.02 -66.42 17.53
N LYS A 912 51.29 -66.28 17.91
CA LYS A 912 51.84 -66.74 19.19
C LYS A 912 51.09 -66.18 20.41
N ASP A 913 50.65 -64.93 20.34
CA ASP A 913 49.99 -64.22 21.44
C ASP A 913 48.48 -64.55 21.57
N ARG A 914 47.93 -65.35 20.66
CA ARG A 914 46.49 -65.69 20.60
C ARG A 914 46.27 -67.20 20.43
N VAL A 915 46.79 -67.96 21.39
CA VAL A 915 46.63 -69.42 21.47
C VAL A 915 46.08 -69.78 22.84
N ASP A 916 44.80 -70.14 22.90
CA ASP A 916 44.17 -70.61 24.12
C ASP A 916 43.88 -72.11 24.00
N ILE A 917 44.57 -72.89 24.83
CA ILE A 917 44.35 -74.33 24.95
C ILE A 917 44.12 -74.67 26.42
N TYR A 918 42.90 -75.03 26.76
CA TYR A 918 42.49 -75.32 28.13
C TYR A 918 41.33 -76.32 28.18
N VAL A 919 41.17 -76.97 29.33
CA VAL A 919 40.02 -77.83 29.60
C VAL A 919 38.80 -76.92 29.72
N HIS A 920 37.91 -77.02 28.75
CA HIS A 920 36.72 -76.16 28.66
C HIS A 920 35.57 -76.72 29.48
N ALA A 921 35.37 -78.03 29.41
CA ALA A 921 34.32 -78.74 30.13
C ALA A 921 34.76 -80.18 30.45
N LEU A 922 34.16 -80.73 31.51
CA LEU A 922 34.14 -82.17 31.76
C LEU A 922 32.82 -82.67 31.17
N GLY A 923 32.84 -83.08 29.89
CA GLY A 923 31.65 -83.45 29.12
C GLY A 923 31.12 -84.84 29.52
N GLY A 924 29.95 -85.24 29.03
CA GLY A 924 29.33 -86.50 29.47
C GLY A 924 30.17 -87.77 29.23
N THR A 925 31.04 -87.77 28.22
CA THR A 925 31.81 -88.94 27.78
C THR A 925 33.32 -88.69 27.66
N ALA A 926 33.77 -87.43 27.77
CA ALA A 926 35.14 -87.01 27.55
C ALA A 926 35.49 -85.76 28.37
N VAL A 927 36.78 -85.59 28.64
CA VAL A 927 37.35 -84.29 29.05
C VAL A 927 37.51 -83.44 27.79
N GLU A 928 36.78 -82.32 27.70
CA GLU A 928 36.75 -81.47 26.52
C GLU A 928 37.85 -80.41 26.58
N LEU A 929 38.83 -80.53 25.69
CA LEU A 929 39.88 -79.56 25.50
C LEU A 929 39.47 -78.57 24.40
N LEU A 930 39.22 -77.31 24.76
CA LEU A 930 39.00 -76.27 23.76
C LEU A 930 40.36 -75.78 23.25
N VAL A 931 40.52 -75.89 21.93
CA VAL A 931 41.63 -75.30 21.19
C VAL A 931 41.13 -74.10 20.41
N ASN A 932 41.69 -72.95 20.73
CA ASN A 932 41.38 -71.68 20.12
C ASN A 932 42.67 -71.05 19.59
N VAL A 933 42.87 -71.10 18.28
CA VAL A 933 44.08 -70.58 17.61
C VAL A 933 43.71 -69.60 16.51
N TYR A 934 44.53 -68.58 16.31
CA TYR A 934 44.34 -67.61 15.23
C TYR A 934 45.44 -67.77 14.19
N PHE A 935 45.06 -68.10 12.96
CA PHE A 935 45.96 -68.18 11.82
C PHE A 935 46.20 -66.80 11.22
N ALA A 936 47.47 -66.46 10.98
CA ALA A 936 47.93 -65.25 10.31
C ALA A 936 47.99 -65.47 8.77
N VAL A 937 46.91 -65.97 8.19
CA VAL A 937 46.81 -66.31 6.76
C VAL A 937 45.78 -65.42 6.06
N ARG A 938 46.01 -65.14 4.77
CA ARG A 938 45.18 -64.18 4.03
C ARG A 938 44.05 -64.87 3.28
N SER A 939 44.36 -65.98 2.60
CA SER A 939 43.40 -66.71 1.78
C SER A 939 42.65 -67.79 2.56
N HIS A 940 41.47 -68.17 2.07
CA HIS A 940 40.74 -69.31 2.62
C HIS A 940 41.46 -70.63 2.33
N ALA A 941 42.15 -70.75 1.20
CA ALA A 941 42.95 -71.93 0.87
C ALA A 941 44.06 -72.18 1.92
N GLU A 942 44.83 -71.13 2.26
CA GLU A 942 45.86 -71.20 3.31
C GLU A 942 45.28 -71.54 4.69
N GLU A 943 44.06 -71.07 5.00
CA GLU A 943 43.36 -71.41 6.24
C GLU A 943 43.04 -72.90 6.33
N VAL A 944 42.53 -73.48 5.25
CA VAL A 944 42.22 -74.92 5.20
C VAL A 944 43.50 -75.73 5.38
N GLU A 945 44.59 -75.34 4.72
CA GLU A 945 45.89 -76.01 4.83
C GLU A 945 46.48 -75.91 6.24
N ALA A 946 46.48 -74.72 6.85
CA ALA A 946 46.96 -74.51 8.21
C ALA A 946 46.12 -75.27 9.25
N ARG A 947 44.81 -75.34 9.05
CA ARG A 947 43.89 -76.13 9.87
C ARG A 947 44.17 -77.62 9.77
N ASP A 948 44.37 -78.15 8.56
CA ASP A 948 44.72 -79.55 8.34
C ASP A 948 46.05 -79.90 9.01
N ALA A 949 47.09 -79.09 8.80
CA ALA A 949 48.40 -79.26 9.44
C ALA A 949 48.30 -79.27 10.98
N PHE A 950 47.53 -78.33 11.57
CA PHE A 950 47.33 -78.29 13.01
C PHE A 950 46.56 -79.50 13.55
N ASN A 951 45.54 -79.98 12.83
CA ASN A 951 44.79 -81.17 13.24
C ASN A 951 45.62 -82.45 13.16
N ARG A 952 46.48 -82.58 12.15
CA ARG A 952 47.41 -83.71 12.07
C ARG A 952 48.38 -83.72 13.24
N GLU A 953 48.91 -82.56 13.62
CA GLU A 953 49.79 -82.44 14.78
C GLU A 953 49.07 -82.80 16.10
N VAL A 954 47.81 -82.40 16.26
CA VAL A 954 46.97 -82.82 17.40
C VAL A 954 46.92 -84.34 17.51
N LEU A 955 46.68 -85.04 16.40
CA LEU A 955 46.64 -86.50 16.36
C LEU A 955 48.01 -87.11 16.70
N ASP A 956 49.09 -86.56 16.17
CA ASP A 956 50.44 -87.08 16.38
C ASP A 956 50.94 -86.86 17.80
N GLN A 957 50.63 -85.72 18.43
CA GLN A 957 50.95 -85.46 19.84
C GLN A 957 50.13 -86.34 20.78
N ALA A 958 48.84 -86.56 20.48
CA ALA A 958 48.02 -87.49 21.24
C ALA A 958 48.58 -88.92 21.18
N ARG A 959 49.04 -89.38 20.01
CA ARG A 959 49.70 -90.70 19.85
C ARG A 959 51.02 -90.79 20.62
N ARG A 960 51.88 -89.76 20.53
CA ARG A 960 53.20 -89.74 21.22
C ARG A 960 53.08 -89.80 22.74
N LEU A 961 52.05 -89.16 23.30
CA LEU A 961 51.81 -89.10 24.74
C LEU A 961 50.95 -90.26 25.25
N ASP A 962 50.60 -91.23 24.39
CA ASP A 962 49.71 -92.35 24.72
C ASP A 962 48.38 -91.86 25.33
N ILE A 963 47.79 -90.85 24.68
CA ILE A 963 46.49 -90.27 25.05
C ILE A 963 45.47 -90.74 24.04
N ARG A 964 44.42 -91.41 24.53
CA ARG A 964 43.30 -91.82 23.69
C ARG A 964 42.34 -90.64 23.55
N LEU A 965 42.07 -90.26 22.30
CA LEU A 965 40.96 -89.36 22.00
C LEU A 965 39.66 -90.11 22.25
N ALA A 966 38.73 -89.49 22.96
CA ALA A 966 37.53 -90.15 23.43
C ALA A 966 36.65 -90.56 22.24
N PRO A 967 36.29 -91.84 22.09
CA PRO A 967 35.18 -92.23 21.23
C PRO A 967 33.86 -91.81 21.89
N GLU A 968 32.77 -91.71 21.11
CA GLU A 968 31.42 -91.56 21.69
C GLU A 968 31.10 -92.79 22.59
N ARG A 969 31.32 -92.70 23.91
CA ARG A 969 30.91 -93.75 24.85
C ARG A 969 29.40 -93.68 25.08
N ARG A 970 28.64 -94.69 24.65
CA ARG A 970 27.24 -94.89 25.08
C ARG A 970 27.18 -96.03 26.09
N THR A 971 26.82 -95.73 27.33
CA THR A 971 26.58 -96.75 28.36
C THR A 971 25.15 -97.27 28.22
N ALA A 972 24.97 -98.50 27.74
CA ALA A 972 23.67 -99.16 27.74
C ALA A 972 23.50 -99.94 29.05
N LEU A 973 22.56 -99.52 29.89
CA LEU A 973 22.11 -100.30 31.05
C LEU A 973 21.18 -101.41 30.53
N VAL A 974 21.69 -102.64 30.43
CA VAL A 974 20.86 -103.82 30.16
C VAL A 974 20.31 -104.31 31.51
N ALA A 975 19.05 -103.98 31.82
CA ALA A 975 18.37 -104.58 32.95
C ALA A 975 18.12 -106.06 32.67
N HIS A 976 18.67 -106.95 33.50
CA HIS A 976 18.31 -108.37 33.50
C HIS A 976 17.06 -108.54 34.38
N GLU A 977 15.88 -108.64 33.77
CA GLU A 977 14.68 -109.06 34.50
C GLU A 977 14.80 -110.55 34.85
N PRO A 978 14.68 -110.96 36.14
CA PRO A 978 14.63 -112.37 36.51
C PRO A 978 13.31 -112.99 36.06
N ALA A 979 13.38 -114.17 35.42
CA ALA A 979 12.23 -114.90 34.92
C ALA A 979 11.22 -115.22 36.05
N SER A 980 9.99 -114.73 35.90
CA SER A 980 8.86 -115.03 36.80
C SER A 980 8.20 -116.38 36.42
N PRO A 981 7.81 -117.25 37.36
CA PRO A 981 7.23 -118.55 37.09
C PRO A 981 5.81 -118.45 36.50
N ALA A 982 5.46 -119.37 35.60
CA ALA A 982 4.14 -119.46 34.99
C ALA A 982 3.06 -119.88 36.00
N ALA A 983 1.95 -119.14 36.11
CA ALA A 983 0.61 -119.71 36.33
C ALA A 983 -0.55 -118.70 36.11
N ILE A 984 -1.57 -119.21 35.39
CA ILE A 984 -3.03 -118.89 35.43
C ILE A 984 -3.54 -117.72 34.56
N PRO A 985 -4.37 -118.01 33.53
CA PRO A 985 -5.23 -117.02 32.89
C PRO A 985 -6.66 -117.07 33.46
N ALA A 986 -7.26 -115.90 33.71
CA ALA A 986 -8.71 -115.63 33.72
C ALA A 986 -8.97 -114.12 34.02
N PRO A 987 -10.16 -113.55 33.74
CA PRO A 987 -11.06 -113.75 32.61
C PRO A 987 -11.49 -112.41 31.96
N MET A 988 -12.22 -112.52 30.85
CA MET A 988 -12.99 -111.47 30.19
C MET A 988 -14.00 -110.79 31.14
N GLY A 989 -14.14 -109.46 31.05
CA GLY A 989 -15.39 -108.79 31.46
C GLY A 989 -15.24 -107.35 31.95
N GLY A 990 -15.72 -106.41 31.11
CA GLY A 990 -16.75 -105.47 31.56
C GLY A 990 -16.34 -104.13 32.19
N LEU A 991 -16.52 -103.07 31.40
CA LEU A 991 -17.30 -101.86 31.71
C LEU A 991 -17.05 -101.14 33.05
N THR A 992 -16.48 -99.93 32.96
CA THR A 992 -17.10 -98.61 33.30
C THR A 992 -15.98 -97.57 33.44
N ARG A 993 -15.90 -96.55 32.57
CA ARG A 993 -16.64 -95.27 32.51
C ARG A 993 -15.87 -94.14 33.21
N ARG A 994 -15.40 -93.18 32.38
CA ARG A 994 -15.13 -91.72 32.57
C ARG A 994 -14.28 -91.32 33.79
N VAL A 995 -13.32 -90.40 33.69
CA VAL A 995 -13.53 -88.98 33.34
C VAL A 995 -12.24 -88.38 32.77
N SER A 996 -12.36 -87.77 31.59
CA SER A 996 -11.70 -86.49 31.27
C SER A 996 -12.47 -85.91 30.08
N ASP A 997 -13.41 -85.02 30.37
CA ASP A 997 -14.11 -84.26 29.33
C ASP A 997 -13.12 -83.33 28.61
N PRO A 998 -13.25 -83.22 27.28
CA PRO A 998 -12.56 -82.25 26.44
C PRO A 998 -13.43 -80.99 26.23
N GLU A 999 -12.81 -79.83 26.07
CA GLU A 999 -13.53 -78.64 25.61
C GLU A 999 -12.83 -77.94 24.45
N ALA A 1000 -13.65 -77.71 23.43
CA ALA A 1000 -13.64 -76.64 22.42
C ALA A 1000 -12.69 -76.75 21.22
N ALA A 1001 -13.25 -77.41 20.20
CA ALA A 1001 -12.93 -77.27 18.79
C ALA A 1001 -13.46 -75.96 18.16
N ALA A 1002 -12.79 -75.57 17.08
CA ALA A 1002 -13.35 -75.18 15.77
C ALA A 1002 -14.30 -73.97 15.59
N GLU A 1003 -13.96 -73.26 14.50
CA GLU A 1003 -14.86 -72.65 13.50
C GLU A 1003 -15.59 -71.34 13.80
N GLY A 1004 -15.29 -70.34 12.97
CA GLY A 1004 -16.01 -69.08 12.87
C GLY A 1004 -15.61 -68.27 11.64
N ALA A 1005 -15.80 -68.82 10.43
CA ALA A 1005 -15.80 -68.03 9.20
C ALA A 1005 -17.21 -67.46 8.96
N ARG A 1006 -17.32 -66.12 8.77
CA ARG A 1006 -18.19 -65.40 7.81
C ARG A 1006 -18.44 -63.95 8.29
N ARG A 1007 -17.99 -62.97 7.52
CA ARG A 1007 -18.82 -62.13 6.62
C ARG A 1007 -17.98 -61.01 5.99
N ARG A 1008 -17.97 -60.97 4.65
CA ARG A 1008 -17.65 -59.80 3.83
C ARG A 1008 -18.79 -58.80 3.90
N PHE A 1009 -18.48 -57.50 3.88
CA PHE A 1009 -19.07 -56.51 2.97
C PHE A 1009 -18.19 -55.24 2.99
N ASP A 1010 -17.71 -54.85 1.81
CA ASP A 1010 -17.28 -53.49 1.43
C ASP A 1010 -18.47 -52.50 1.49
N PRO A 1011 -18.29 -51.17 1.39
CA PRO A 1011 -17.13 -50.43 0.86
C PRO A 1011 -16.45 -49.44 1.83
#